data_AF-A0A1X7CHJ7-F1
#
_entry.id   AF-A0A1X7CHJ7-F1
#
_cell.length_a   1.000
_cell.length_b   1.000
_cell.length_c   1.000
_cell.angle_alpha   90.00
_cell.angle_beta   90.00
_cell.angle_gamma   90.00
#
_symmetry.space_group_name_H-M   'P 1'
#
loop_
_entity.id
_entity.type
_entity.pdbx_description
1 polymer ?
#
loop_
_entity_poly.entity_id
_entity_poly.type
_entity_poly.pdbx_seq_one_letter_code
_entity_poly.pdbx_strand_id
1 'polypeptide(L)'
;MGWAGTNLSAEERASIARTLFEVSEESGDWLNGKCPLHSDDNPSFGYNFTEDYFKCLAGCTDCGDLIKLYSLVTGLPNELAFKEFKDKYGHGVNDAPKVKQTVQAKRKESKRGGGAVIPEDIWGYMHLLPDDWFKLLQKERGWNPDIIKRLDLRMQMVFRDKENKVRPINGQSMRVAIPIRDNNGELHNIRLYRKPGTNLQKKIMSWGRGYGNARLFPAPALLGKSGPVLLCEGEPDTICALSYGFNAITQTSKTARWSNEHLQPFNGRDVIIAYDADQPGQEHADNAARCLVQVARSVRIIEWPDFMGRNQDGSLPEKEGMDLTDYFVKFKQNAKALQALFASARKVEVAKAGESGGEWAFFRERTFKPRLLADQLLQDQPLLYDDLTGLLYRWNGKYWEQISRGNLQQAATNYLGIEATTARVNDATSLAINLANLPHGREVNDRGEWVCLQNGMLNLKTLELKSHEPDYYSTICLGVSFNPDSASRCDRWLKFLDETVQTPEPIAQLQEFMGYCLTRDVHYEKCLLLLGDGSDGKSTYLKIARELVAPANCSAVAFQDLEDQFRRASLYNKLLNISTEIGSAAMETPTFKAVVSGDTIQGAFKHKDSFEFPPFCKLAFAANKLPRVLDNTDGFFRRMLPIKFKRQYLEGDPDRNPNLFKELKENELSEIFHWALVGLHRLYEQGRFTASDETIDLLMDYRRLNNPVQAFVEDTCEISDGVKESKDSLYKSYRDYSGKNGYQPMHKENFFRELYSAVKTLRETRPRVDGRRCRMITGIKTKFELTAS
;
A
#
# COMPACT_ATOMS: atom_id res chain seq x y z
N MET A 1 -7.28 -11.31 -17.24
CA MET A 1 -8.29 -11.33 -18.31
C MET A 1 -9.13 -10.06 -18.23
N GLY A 2 -9.48 -9.49 -19.39
CA GLY A 2 -10.35 -8.31 -19.49
C GLY A 2 -11.79 -8.62 -19.09
N TRP A 3 -12.69 -7.62 -19.17
CA TRP A 3 -14.10 -7.85 -18.83
C TRP A 3 -14.75 -8.88 -19.75
N ALA A 4 -14.43 -8.87 -21.06
CA ALA A 4 -14.90 -9.87 -22.02
C ALA A 4 -14.38 -11.28 -21.67
N GLY A 5 -13.10 -11.40 -21.31
CA GLY A 5 -12.48 -12.65 -20.82
C GLY A 5 -13.16 -13.23 -19.57
N THR A 6 -13.74 -12.37 -18.73
CA THR A 6 -14.37 -12.76 -17.46
C THR A 6 -15.87 -13.01 -17.56
N ASN A 7 -16.57 -12.36 -18.50
CA ASN A 7 -18.03 -12.31 -18.53
C ASN A 7 -18.67 -12.90 -19.79
N LEU A 8 -17.88 -13.24 -20.82
CA LEU A 8 -18.35 -13.89 -22.05
C LEU A 8 -17.73 -15.29 -22.16
N SER A 9 -18.38 -16.19 -22.88
CA SER A 9 -17.80 -17.48 -23.26
C SER A 9 -16.73 -17.32 -24.35
N ALA A 10 -15.88 -18.34 -24.52
CA ALA A 10 -14.89 -18.36 -25.60
C ALA A 10 -15.55 -18.27 -27.00
N GLU A 11 -16.71 -18.91 -27.16
CA GLU A 11 -17.50 -18.90 -28.40
C GLU A 11 -18.12 -17.53 -28.68
N GLU A 12 -18.65 -16.85 -27.65
CA GLU A 12 -19.17 -15.49 -27.75
C GLU A 12 -18.07 -14.51 -28.14
N ARG A 13 -16.89 -14.62 -27.51
CA ARG A 13 -15.73 -13.80 -27.86
C ARG A 13 -15.27 -14.04 -29.30
N ALA A 14 -15.24 -15.29 -29.75
CA ALA A 14 -14.87 -15.61 -31.13
C ALA A 14 -15.90 -15.07 -32.14
N SER A 15 -17.19 -15.12 -31.81
CA SER A 15 -18.26 -14.57 -32.66
C SER A 15 -18.15 -13.04 -32.78
N ILE A 16 -17.93 -12.34 -31.66
CA ILE A 16 -17.77 -10.88 -31.66
C ILE A 16 -16.51 -10.46 -32.42
N ALA A 17 -15.39 -11.15 -32.23
CA ALA A 17 -14.14 -10.83 -32.92
C ALA A 17 -14.27 -10.91 -34.45
N ARG A 18 -15.03 -11.89 -34.98
CA ARG A 18 -15.34 -12.01 -36.42
C ARG A 18 -16.15 -10.83 -36.98
N THR A 19 -16.75 -10.01 -36.13
CA THR A 19 -17.43 -8.76 -36.56
C THR A 19 -16.49 -7.56 -36.62
N LEU A 20 -15.29 -7.65 -36.05
CA LEU A 20 -14.34 -6.53 -35.91
C LEU A 20 -13.22 -6.56 -36.94
N PHE A 21 -12.94 -7.72 -37.53
CA PHE A 21 -11.97 -7.85 -38.62
C PHE A 21 -12.27 -9.08 -39.47
N GLU A 22 -11.75 -9.07 -40.70
CA GLU A 22 -11.90 -10.18 -41.64
C GLU A 22 -10.93 -11.31 -41.29
N VAL A 23 -11.47 -12.47 -40.91
CA VAL A 23 -10.69 -13.67 -40.55
C VAL A 23 -10.42 -14.48 -41.81
N SER A 24 -9.14 -14.71 -42.12
CA SER A 24 -8.70 -15.53 -43.25
C SER A 24 -8.37 -16.97 -42.87
N GLU A 25 -7.95 -17.21 -41.63
CA GLU A 25 -7.56 -18.54 -41.14
C GLU A 25 -7.86 -18.67 -39.64
N GLU A 26 -8.35 -19.85 -39.23
CA GLU A 26 -8.58 -20.21 -37.83
C GLU A 26 -7.64 -21.38 -37.47
N SER A 27 -6.80 -21.19 -36.45
CA SER A 27 -5.77 -22.17 -36.05
C SER A 27 -5.81 -22.36 -34.54
N GLY A 28 -6.44 -23.44 -34.10
CA GLY A 28 -6.73 -23.69 -32.69
C GLY A 28 -7.58 -22.56 -32.10
N ASP A 29 -7.09 -21.94 -31.03
CA ASP A 29 -7.79 -20.87 -30.32
C ASP A 29 -7.57 -19.48 -30.93
N TRP A 30 -6.95 -19.40 -32.11
CA TRP A 30 -6.60 -18.15 -32.79
C TRP A 30 -7.43 -17.91 -34.04
N LEU A 31 -7.99 -16.70 -34.14
CA LEU A 31 -8.55 -16.12 -35.36
C LEU A 31 -7.52 -15.20 -35.99
N ASN A 32 -7.04 -15.55 -37.19
CA ASN A 32 -6.00 -14.80 -37.90
C ASN A 32 -6.56 -14.18 -39.19
N GLY A 33 -6.13 -12.96 -39.49
CA GLY A 33 -6.68 -12.17 -40.58
C GLY A 33 -5.89 -10.92 -40.90
N LYS A 34 -6.43 -10.10 -41.79
CA LYS A 34 -5.87 -8.78 -42.07
C LYS A 34 -6.12 -7.85 -40.89
N CYS A 35 -5.16 -6.98 -40.60
CA CYS A 35 -5.29 -6.05 -39.50
C CYS A 35 -6.40 -5.03 -39.78
N PRO A 36 -7.36 -4.81 -38.85
CA PRO A 36 -8.41 -3.81 -39.06
C PRO A 36 -7.93 -2.37 -38.79
N LEU A 37 -6.69 -2.18 -38.34
CA LEU A 37 -6.16 -0.90 -37.86
C LEU A 37 -5.18 -0.24 -38.86
N HIS A 38 -4.66 -0.99 -39.82
CA HIS A 38 -3.82 -0.48 -40.90
C HIS A 38 -3.96 -1.37 -42.13
N SER A 39 -3.66 -0.81 -43.30
CA SER A 39 -3.67 -1.58 -44.55
C SER A 39 -2.45 -2.49 -44.65
N ASP A 40 -2.69 -3.79 -44.83
CA ASP A 40 -1.67 -4.81 -45.06
C ASP A 40 -2.12 -5.74 -46.21
N ASP A 41 -1.17 -6.19 -47.01
CA ASP A 41 -1.41 -7.10 -48.13
C ASP A 41 -1.58 -8.55 -47.64
N ASN A 42 -0.94 -8.90 -46.52
CA ASN A 42 -0.97 -10.26 -45.94
C ASN A 42 -1.65 -10.30 -44.56
N PRO A 43 -2.21 -11.47 -44.14
CA PRO A 43 -2.73 -11.64 -42.79
C PRO A 43 -1.64 -11.48 -41.73
N SER A 44 -1.79 -10.47 -40.86
CA SER A 44 -0.79 -10.10 -39.86
C SER A 44 -1.38 -9.86 -38.47
N PHE A 45 -2.68 -10.06 -38.30
CA PHE A 45 -3.41 -9.83 -37.07
C PHE A 45 -4.00 -11.14 -36.55
N GLY A 46 -3.79 -11.41 -35.25
CA GLY A 46 -4.33 -12.58 -34.57
C GLY A 46 -5.06 -12.20 -33.29
N TYR A 47 -6.21 -12.83 -33.06
CA TYR A 47 -6.95 -12.75 -31.80
C TYR A 47 -7.17 -14.15 -31.19
N ASN A 48 -6.73 -14.35 -29.95
CA ASN A 48 -6.96 -15.54 -29.18
C ASN A 48 -8.23 -15.39 -28.32
N PHE A 49 -9.26 -16.18 -28.63
CA PHE A 49 -10.56 -16.07 -27.97
C PHE A 49 -10.66 -16.84 -26.64
N THR A 50 -9.71 -17.73 -26.33
CA THR A 50 -9.58 -18.37 -25.02
C THR A 50 -8.92 -17.43 -24.01
N GLU A 51 -7.84 -16.76 -24.41
CA GLU A 51 -7.04 -15.88 -23.55
C GLU A 51 -7.50 -14.41 -23.54
N ASP A 52 -8.46 -14.04 -24.40
CA ASP A 52 -8.96 -12.67 -24.59
C ASP A 52 -7.83 -11.68 -24.90
N TYR A 53 -7.09 -11.97 -25.97
CA TYR A 53 -5.88 -11.23 -26.35
C TYR A 53 -5.68 -11.16 -27.87
N PHE A 54 -5.48 -9.96 -28.42
CA PHE A 54 -5.06 -9.76 -29.80
C PHE A 54 -3.65 -9.21 -29.91
N LYS A 55 -3.01 -9.49 -31.04
CA LYS A 55 -1.72 -8.91 -31.44
C LYS A 55 -1.63 -8.77 -32.95
N CYS A 56 -0.97 -7.70 -33.40
CA CYS A 56 -0.53 -7.54 -34.79
C CYS A 56 0.99 -7.76 -34.91
N LEU A 57 1.44 -8.41 -35.98
CA LEU A 57 2.84 -8.75 -36.23
C LEU A 57 3.52 -7.87 -37.29
N ALA A 58 2.76 -7.10 -38.09
CA ALA A 58 3.31 -6.38 -39.25
C ALA A 58 3.48 -4.86 -39.09
N GLY A 59 2.92 -4.21 -38.06
CA GLY A 59 3.15 -2.76 -37.91
C GLY A 59 2.50 -2.05 -36.72
N CYS A 60 1.31 -2.48 -36.27
CA CYS A 60 0.71 -1.90 -35.07
C CYS A 60 1.39 -2.48 -33.83
N THR A 61 2.00 -1.62 -32.99
CA THR A 61 2.47 -2.02 -31.65
C THR A 61 1.32 -2.25 -30.66
N ASP A 62 0.08 -2.08 -31.09
CA ASP A 62 -1.10 -2.27 -30.26
C ASP A 62 -1.42 -3.76 -30.06
N CYS A 63 -1.67 -4.11 -28.80
CA CYS A 63 -2.16 -5.40 -28.35
C CYS A 63 -3.11 -5.17 -27.17
N GLY A 64 -4.03 -6.09 -26.92
CA GLY A 64 -5.00 -5.91 -25.83
C GLY A 64 -6.11 -6.94 -25.86
N ASP A 65 -7.16 -6.69 -25.08
CA ASP A 65 -8.34 -7.54 -25.01
C ASP A 65 -9.38 -7.19 -26.09
N LEU A 66 -10.47 -7.97 -26.17
CA LEU A 66 -11.52 -7.80 -27.17
C LEU A 66 -12.20 -6.42 -27.10
N ILE A 67 -12.29 -5.82 -25.91
CA ILE A 67 -12.87 -4.48 -25.74
C ILE A 67 -11.91 -3.43 -26.29
N LYS A 68 -10.61 -3.61 -26.06
CA LYS A 68 -9.60 -2.73 -26.64
C LYS A 68 -9.61 -2.84 -28.17
N LEU A 69 -9.80 -4.05 -28.71
CA LEU A 69 -9.97 -4.25 -30.16
C LEU A 69 -11.22 -3.50 -30.66
N TYR A 70 -12.37 -3.65 -30.00
CA TYR A 70 -13.60 -2.92 -30.33
C TYR A 70 -13.38 -1.40 -30.32
N SER A 71 -12.71 -0.86 -29.31
CA SER A 71 -12.37 0.56 -29.19
C SER A 71 -11.51 1.04 -30.36
N LEU A 72 -10.51 0.26 -30.75
CA LEU A 72 -9.59 0.63 -31.83
C LEU A 72 -10.30 0.58 -33.20
N VAL A 73 -11.14 -0.42 -33.44
CA VAL A 73 -11.88 -0.57 -34.72
C VAL A 73 -13.00 0.47 -34.85
N THR A 74 -13.69 0.81 -33.75
CA THR A 74 -14.77 1.82 -33.77
C THR A 74 -14.27 3.26 -33.64
N GLY A 75 -12.99 3.46 -33.30
CA GLY A 75 -12.42 4.78 -33.02
C GLY A 75 -12.95 5.43 -31.74
N LEU A 76 -13.69 4.70 -30.91
CA LEU A 76 -14.27 5.22 -29.66
C LEU A 76 -13.22 5.26 -28.54
N PRO A 77 -13.20 6.31 -27.71
CA PRO A 77 -12.41 6.32 -26.47
C PRO A 77 -12.75 5.11 -25.59
N ASN A 78 -11.74 4.50 -24.95
CA ASN A 78 -11.89 3.25 -24.19
C ASN A 78 -13.12 3.21 -23.24
N GLU A 79 -13.47 4.31 -22.57
CA GLU A 79 -14.63 4.36 -21.65
C GLU A 79 -15.98 4.27 -22.37
N LEU A 80 -16.11 4.93 -23.53
CA LEU A 80 -17.31 4.87 -24.36
C LEU A 80 -17.42 3.54 -25.09
N ALA A 81 -16.30 3.05 -25.64
CA ALA A 81 -16.20 1.74 -26.25
C ALA A 81 -16.61 0.63 -25.27
N PHE A 82 -16.15 0.70 -24.02
CA PHE A 82 -16.54 -0.26 -22.97
C PHE A 82 -18.03 -0.22 -22.65
N LYS A 83 -18.62 0.98 -22.55
CA LYS A 83 -20.04 1.14 -22.28
C LYS A 83 -20.88 0.58 -23.43
N GLU A 84 -20.56 0.97 -24.66
CA GLU A 84 -21.27 0.50 -25.85
C GLU A 84 -21.10 -1.00 -26.06
N PHE A 85 -19.90 -1.53 -25.85
CA PHE A 85 -19.64 -2.98 -25.93
C PHE A 85 -20.49 -3.75 -24.92
N LYS A 86 -20.63 -3.25 -23.68
CA LYS A 86 -21.50 -3.85 -22.67
C LYS A 86 -22.98 -3.75 -23.02
N ASP A 87 -23.42 -2.59 -23.49
CA ASP A 87 -24.82 -2.38 -23.87
C ASP A 87 -25.20 -3.30 -25.06
N LYS A 88 -24.24 -3.60 -25.94
CA LYS A 88 -24.44 -4.43 -27.14
C LYS A 88 -24.23 -5.93 -26.93
N TYR A 89 -23.31 -6.33 -26.06
CA TYR A 89 -22.88 -7.73 -25.91
C TYR A 89 -22.99 -8.26 -24.47
N GLY A 90 -23.45 -7.46 -23.50
CA GLY A 90 -23.48 -7.80 -22.07
C GLY A 90 -24.82 -8.37 -21.56
N HIS A 91 -25.68 -8.87 -22.43
CA HIS A 91 -26.96 -9.46 -22.01
C HIS A 91 -26.73 -10.74 -21.20
N GLY A 92 -27.22 -10.78 -19.94
CA GLY A 92 -27.23 -11.99 -19.10
C GLY A 92 -26.40 -11.95 -17.80
N VAL A 93 -25.71 -10.85 -17.50
CA VAL A 93 -24.91 -10.72 -16.27
C VAL A 93 -25.72 -9.96 -15.19
N ASN A 94 -26.17 -10.68 -14.15
CA ASN A 94 -26.79 -10.05 -12.97
C ASN A 94 -25.78 -9.14 -12.25
N ASP A 95 -26.19 -7.89 -11.99
CA ASP A 95 -25.40 -6.88 -11.30
C ASP A 95 -25.02 -7.32 -9.88
N ALA A 96 -23.76 -7.73 -9.69
CA ALA A 96 -23.15 -7.89 -8.38
C ALA A 96 -22.76 -6.51 -7.78
N PRO A 97 -22.89 -6.31 -6.45
CA PRO A 97 -22.70 -5.01 -5.83
C PRO A 97 -21.25 -4.51 -5.95
N LYS A 98 -21.14 -3.21 -6.26
CA LYS A 98 -19.88 -2.49 -6.48
C LYS A 98 -18.92 -2.61 -5.29
N VAL A 99 -17.80 -3.28 -5.52
CA VAL A 99 -16.61 -3.20 -4.67
C VAL A 99 -16.09 -1.75 -4.70
N LYS A 100 -16.11 -1.08 -3.53
CA LYS A 100 -15.38 0.17 -3.32
C LYS A 100 -13.89 -0.12 -3.42
N GLN A 101 -13.30 0.13 -4.59
CA GLN A 101 -11.86 0.24 -4.72
C GLN A 101 -11.42 1.59 -4.15
N THR A 102 -10.65 1.51 -3.06
CA THR A 102 -9.77 2.56 -2.58
C THR A 102 -8.83 2.93 -3.73
N VAL A 103 -9.02 4.11 -4.31
CA VAL A 103 -8.10 4.65 -5.32
C VAL A 103 -6.80 5.00 -4.61
N GLN A 104 -5.87 4.04 -4.55
CA GLN A 104 -4.46 4.39 -4.58
C GLN A 104 -4.24 5.12 -5.91
N ALA A 105 -3.97 6.42 -5.82
CA ALA A 105 -3.63 7.23 -6.97
C ALA A 105 -2.34 6.69 -7.59
N LYS A 106 -2.47 5.83 -8.61
CA LYS A 106 -1.41 5.58 -9.57
C LYS A 106 -1.06 6.93 -10.20
N ARG A 107 0.07 7.51 -9.78
CA ARG A 107 0.79 8.50 -10.58
C ARG A 107 1.10 7.81 -11.91
N LYS A 108 0.32 8.13 -12.94
CA LYS A 108 0.75 7.93 -14.32
C LYS A 108 2.01 8.77 -14.51
N GLU A 109 3.11 8.11 -14.80
CA GLU A 109 4.25 8.74 -15.46
C GLU A 109 3.71 9.40 -16.73
N SER A 110 3.66 10.73 -16.72
CA SER A 110 3.43 11.50 -17.93
C SER A 110 4.62 11.25 -18.84
N LYS A 111 4.34 10.69 -20.02
CA LYS A 111 5.24 10.74 -21.18
C LYS A 111 5.86 12.14 -21.26
N ARG A 112 7.19 12.20 -21.40
CA ARG A 112 7.91 13.41 -21.79
C ARG A 112 7.29 13.93 -23.10
N GLY A 113 6.64 15.09 -23.03
CA GLY A 113 6.02 15.80 -24.15
C GLY A 113 5.46 17.12 -23.63
N GLY A 114 5.71 18.23 -24.33
CA GLY A 114 5.49 19.61 -23.87
C GLY A 114 4.13 19.87 -23.22
N GLY A 115 4.10 20.75 -22.22
CA GLY A 115 2.87 21.14 -21.53
C GLY A 115 1.79 21.59 -22.52
N ALA A 116 0.54 21.20 -22.28
CA ALA A 116 -0.58 21.58 -23.14
C ALA A 116 -0.69 23.11 -23.20
N VAL A 117 -0.52 23.68 -24.39
CA VAL A 117 -0.77 25.09 -24.66
C VAL A 117 -2.29 25.33 -24.59
N ILE A 118 -2.70 26.40 -23.93
CA ILE A 118 -4.07 26.90 -23.90
C ILE A 118 -4.23 27.81 -25.13
N PRO A 119 -5.18 27.49 -26.04
CA PRO A 119 -5.51 28.35 -27.17
C PRO A 119 -5.79 29.81 -26.76
N GLU A 120 -5.26 30.77 -27.51
CA GLU A 120 -5.30 32.21 -27.16
C GLU A 120 -6.73 32.78 -27.23
N ASP A 121 -7.62 32.19 -28.03
CA ASP A 121 -9.05 32.52 -28.07
C ASP A 121 -9.73 32.35 -26.71
N ILE A 122 -9.32 31.34 -25.92
CA ILE A 122 -9.80 31.12 -24.55
C ILE A 122 -9.46 32.30 -23.65
N TRP A 123 -8.28 32.88 -23.82
CA TRP A 123 -7.87 34.10 -23.13
C TRP A 123 -8.64 35.31 -23.63
N GLY A 124 -8.90 35.36 -24.94
CA GLY A 124 -9.73 36.37 -25.60
C GLY A 124 -11.16 36.48 -25.04
N TYR A 125 -11.76 35.38 -24.59
CA TYR A 125 -13.07 35.41 -23.93
C TYR A 125 -13.06 36.02 -22.52
N MET A 126 -11.89 36.21 -21.90
CA MET A 126 -11.78 36.85 -20.59
C MET A 126 -11.72 38.36 -20.76
N HIS A 127 -12.54 39.09 -20.01
CA HIS A 127 -12.62 40.55 -20.11
C HIS A 127 -11.62 41.23 -19.18
N LEU A 128 -11.30 42.49 -19.45
CA LEU A 128 -10.53 43.31 -18.51
C LEU A 128 -11.25 43.39 -17.14
N LEU A 129 -10.47 43.52 -16.08
CA LEU A 129 -11.03 43.74 -14.74
C LEU A 129 -11.77 45.09 -14.71
N PRO A 130 -12.99 45.16 -14.13
CA PRO A 130 -13.71 46.41 -13.99
C PRO A 130 -13.09 47.35 -12.93
N ASP A 131 -13.42 48.64 -12.98
CA ASP A 131 -12.77 49.68 -12.17
C ASP A 131 -12.89 49.49 -10.65
N ASP A 132 -13.99 48.89 -10.19
CA ASP A 132 -14.20 48.58 -8.76
C ASP A 132 -13.21 47.50 -8.26
N TRP A 133 -12.78 46.59 -9.14
CA TRP A 133 -11.75 45.60 -8.83
C TRP A 133 -10.37 46.22 -8.68
N PHE A 134 -10.02 47.23 -9.49
CA PHE A 134 -8.74 47.93 -9.33
C PHE A 134 -8.65 48.58 -7.94
N LYS A 135 -9.70 49.27 -7.50
CA LYS A 135 -9.75 49.87 -6.16
C LYS A 135 -9.65 48.82 -5.06
N LEU A 136 -10.38 47.70 -5.21
CA LEU A 136 -10.35 46.60 -4.26
C LEU A 136 -8.97 45.94 -4.16
N LEU A 137 -8.36 45.58 -5.29
CA LEU A 137 -7.07 44.89 -5.34
C LEU A 137 -5.92 45.81 -4.91
N GLN A 138 -6.00 47.10 -5.22
CA GLN A 138 -5.05 48.08 -4.70
C GLN A 138 -5.15 48.17 -3.17
N LYS A 139 -6.36 48.25 -2.61
CA LYS A 139 -6.57 48.34 -1.17
C LYS A 139 -6.18 47.06 -0.42
N GLU A 140 -6.65 45.91 -0.87
CA GLU A 140 -6.55 44.64 -0.14
C GLU A 140 -5.28 43.84 -0.48
N ARG A 141 -4.64 44.13 -1.62
CA ARG A 141 -3.46 43.38 -2.10
C ARG A 141 -2.29 44.26 -2.54
N GLY A 142 -2.43 45.59 -2.49
CA GLY A 142 -1.39 46.51 -2.95
C GLY A 142 -1.13 46.46 -4.45
N TRP A 143 -2.05 45.90 -5.25
CA TRP A 143 -1.85 45.76 -6.69
C TRP A 143 -2.13 47.07 -7.42
N ASN A 144 -1.12 47.60 -8.10
CA ASN A 144 -1.21 48.84 -8.86
C ASN A 144 -1.98 48.58 -10.18
N PRO A 145 -3.00 49.39 -10.52
CA PRO A 145 -3.76 49.25 -11.77
C PRO A 145 -2.90 49.16 -13.04
N ASP A 146 -1.78 49.87 -13.10
CA ASP A 146 -0.87 49.85 -14.26
C ASP A 146 -0.12 48.52 -14.36
N ILE A 147 0.24 47.91 -13.24
CA ILE A 147 0.84 46.56 -13.22
C ILE A 147 -0.20 45.50 -13.58
N ILE A 148 -1.43 45.64 -13.08
CA ILE A 148 -2.54 44.76 -13.46
C ILE A 148 -2.75 44.77 -14.98
N LYS A 149 -2.76 45.96 -15.59
CA LYS A 149 -2.85 46.13 -17.05
C LYS A 149 -1.63 45.57 -17.78
N ARG A 150 -0.42 45.84 -17.27
CA ARG A 150 0.85 45.38 -17.87
C ARG A 150 0.98 43.85 -17.89
N LEU A 151 0.47 43.18 -16.85
CA LEU A 151 0.44 41.73 -16.75
C LEU A 151 -0.80 41.11 -17.45
N ASP A 152 -1.64 41.95 -18.05
CA ASP A 152 -2.90 41.57 -18.70
C ASP A 152 -3.80 40.75 -17.77
N LEU A 153 -3.95 41.12 -16.50
CA LEU A 153 -4.84 40.35 -15.61
C LEU A 153 -6.31 40.59 -15.98
N ARG A 154 -7.09 39.51 -16.05
CA ARG A 154 -8.46 39.53 -16.57
C ARG A 154 -9.47 38.97 -15.59
N MET A 155 -10.75 39.24 -15.82
CA MET A 155 -11.86 38.60 -15.14
C MET A 155 -12.05 37.19 -15.72
N GLN A 156 -12.14 36.16 -14.88
CA GLN A 156 -12.48 34.83 -15.37
C GLN A 156 -13.92 34.85 -15.94
N MET A 157 -14.08 34.60 -17.23
CA MET A 157 -15.42 34.55 -17.87
C MET A 157 -15.84 33.15 -18.31
N VAL A 158 -14.88 32.22 -18.36
CA VAL A 158 -15.09 30.84 -18.81
C VAL A 158 -14.45 29.84 -17.84
N PHE A 159 -15.01 28.63 -17.78
CA PHE A 159 -14.49 27.51 -17.01
C PHE A 159 -14.51 26.22 -17.83
N ARG A 160 -13.73 25.22 -17.40
CA ARG A 160 -13.80 23.86 -17.95
C ARG A 160 -14.73 22.98 -17.13
N ASP A 161 -15.71 22.37 -17.80
CA ASP A 161 -16.60 21.40 -17.18
C ASP A 161 -15.91 20.01 -17.01
N LYS A 162 -16.65 19.04 -16.47
CA LYS A 162 -16.15 17.67 -16.21
C LYS A 162 -15.80 16.91 -17.49
N GLU A 163 -16.28 17.36 -18.65
CA GLU A 163 -16.02 16.81 -19.98
C GLU A 163 -14.88 17.57 -20.71
N ASN A 164 -14.17 18.45 -20.01
CA ASN A 164 -13.14 19.36 -20.55
C ASN A 164 -13.65 20.38 -21.59
N LYS A 165 -14.97 20.59 -21.71
CA LYS A 165 -15.51 21.63 -22.59
C LYS A 165 -15.44 23.00 -21.92
N VAL A 166 -15.12 24.03 -22.71
CA VAL A 166 -15.10 25.42 -22.25
C VAL A 166 -16.54 25.94 -22.21
N ARG A 167 -16.96 26.44 -21.05
CA ARG A 167 -18.32 26.95 -20.81
C ARG A 167 -18.24 28.38 -20.25
N PRO A 168 -19.18 29.28 -20.60
CA PRO A 168 -19.28 30.59 -19.96
C PRO A 168 -19.69 30.46 -18.50
N ILE A 169 -19.27 31.41 -17.66
CA ILE A 169 -19.74 31.53 -16.29
C ILE A 169 -21.07 32.28 -16.30
N ASN A 170 -22.11 31.64 -15.78
CA ASN A 170 -23.40 32.28 -15.57
C ASN A 170 -23.35 33.09 -14.27
N GLY A 171 -23.38 34.44 -14.37
CA GLY A 171 -23.33 35.36 -13.24
C GLY A 171 -21.99 36.10 -13.10
N GLN A 172 -21.83 36.88 -12.01
CA GLN A 172 -20.58 37.61 -11.74
C GLN A 172 -19.47 36.64 -11.30
N SER A 173 -18.38 36.64 -12.03
CA SER A 173 -17.19 35.89 -11.65
C SER A 173 -16.52 36.49 -10.43
N MET A 174 -16.02 35.61 -9.56
CA MET A 174 -15.36 35.98 -8.31
C MET A 174 -13.86 35.62 -8.34
N ARG A 175 -13.25 35.53 -9.53
CA ARG A 175 -11.83 35.23 -9.69
C ARG A 175 -11.13 36.12 -10.73
N VAL A 176 -9.93 36.56 -10.36
CA VAL A 176 -8.95 37.15 -11.28
C VAL A 176 -8.21 36.02 -11.99
N ALA A 177 -8.15 36.09 -13.31
CA ALA A 177 -7.38 35.22 -14.16
C ALA A 177 -5.99 35.83 -14.40
N ILE A 178 -4.94 35.07 -14.07
CA ILE A 178 -3.53 35.45 -14.19
C ILE A 178 -2.90 34.56 -15.29
N PRO A 179 -2.39 35.14 -16.40
CA PRO A 179 -1.83 34.35 -17.50
C PRO A 179 -0.43 33.85 -17.15
N ILE A 180 -0.19 32.56 -17.32
CA ILE A 180 1.14 31.95 -17.18
C ILE A 180 1.63 31.60 -18.57
N ARG A 181 2.54 32.44 -19.07
CA ARG A 181 3.14 32.32 -20.39
C ARG A 181 4.58 31.84 -20.31
N ASP A 182 5.03 31.16 -21.35
CA ASP A 182 6.45 30.84 -21.51
C ASP A 182 7.25 31.99 -22.15
N ASN A 183 8.52 31.74 -22.47
CA ASN A 183 9.40 32.72 -23.10
C ASN A 183 9.00 33.07 -24.54
N ASN A 184 8.20 32.24 -25.20
CA ASN A 184 7.68 32.47 -26.55
C ASN A 184 6.32 33.21 -26.52
N GLY A 185 5.78 33.48 -25.32
CA GLY A 185 4.49 34.12 -25.13
C GLY A 185 3.30 33.16 -25.18
N GLU A 186 3.52 31.85 -25.33
CA GLU A 186 2.45 30.86 -25.39
C GLU A 186 1.80 30.71 -24.02
N LEU A 187 0.47 30.68 -23.99
CA LEU A 187 -0.29 30.54 -22.74
C LEU A 187 -0.31 29.07 -22.31
N HIS A 188 0.31 28.74 -21.18
CA HIS A 188 0.38 27.35 -20.70
C HIS A 188 -0.46 27.09 -19.45
N ASN A 189 -0.87 28.13 -18.74
CA ASN A 189 -1.81 28.02 -17.63
C ASN A 189 -2.53 29.34 -17.43
N ILE A 190 -3.68 29.26 -16.78
CA ILE A 190 -4.40 30.42 -16.24
C ILE A 190 -4.58 30.17 -14.75
N ARG A 191 -3.99 31.02 -13.92
CA ARG A 191 -4.10 30.93 -12.46
C ARG A 191 -5.25 31.79 -12.00
N LEU A 192 -6.24 31.15 -11.36
CA LEU A 192 -7.49 31.75 -10.95
C LEU A 192 -7.43 32.13 -9.47
N TYR A 193 -7.12 33.39 -9.20
CA TYR A 193 -7.03 33.97 -7.87
C TYR A 193 -8.39 34.44 -7.38
N ARG A 194 -8.81 34.07 -6.16
CA ARG A 194 -10.13 34.46 -5.64
C ARG A 194 -10.20 35.97 -5.36
N LYS A 195 -11.38 36.57 -5.55
CA LYS A 195 -11.66 37.93 -5.10
C LYS A 195 -11.49 38.04 -3.58
N PRO A 196 -10.73 39.02 -3.06
CA PRO A 196 -10.66 39.30 -1.63
C PRO A 196 -12.06 39.50 -1.02
N GLY A 197 -12.28 39.00 0.20
CA GLY A 197 -13.58 39.09 0.90
C GLY A 197 -14.62 38.03 0.49
N THR A 198 -14.23 36.98 -0.22
CA THR A 198 -15.15 35.88 -0.61
C THR A 198 -14.88 34.58 0.15
N ASN A 199 -15.93 33.80 0.39
CA ASN A 199 -15.87 32.49 1.07
C ASN A 199 -15.46 31.33 0.14
N LEU A 200 -14.79 31.62 -0.98
CA LEU A 200 -14.33 30.57 -1.90
C LEU A 200 -13.18 29.78 -1.25
N GLN A 201 -13.35 28.45 -1.17
CA GLN A 201 -12.44 27.54 -0.46
C GLN A 201 -10.96 27.65 -0.90
N LYS A 202 -10.68 27.84 -2.19
CA LYS A 202 -9.29 27.93 -2.71
C LYS A 202 -8.86 29.38 -2.99
N LYS A 203 -7.79 29.83 -2.32
CA LYS A 203 -7.10 31.13 -2.55
C LYS A 203 -6.68 31.27 -4.01
N ILE A 204 -6.03 30.24 -4.57
CA ILE A 204 -5.61 30.18 -5.97
C ILE A 204 -5.80 28.76 -6.53
N MET A 205 -6.08 28.64 -7.83
CA MET A 205 -6.19 27.34 -8.52
C MET A 205 -5.83 27.46 -10.00
N SER A 206 -5.36 26.38 -10.62
CA SER A 206 -5.20 26.34 -12.08
C SER A 206 -6.54 26.16 -12.79
N TRP A 207 -6.67 26.74 -13.99
CA TRP A 207 -7.91 26.77 -14.77
C TRP A 207 -8.44 25.40 -15.22
N GLY A 208 -7.55 24.40 -15.33
CA GLY A 208 -7.95 23.02 -15.62
C GLY A 208 -6.96 21.99 -15.07
N ARG A 209 -7.39 20.72 -15.01
CA ARG A 209 -6.48 19.60 -14.71
C ARG A 209 -5.47 19.45 -15.86
N GLY A 210 -4.21 19.17 -15.51
CA GLY A 210 -3.12 19.01 -16.48
C GLY A 210 -2.27 20.26 -16.74
N TYR A 211 -2.70 21.43 -16.26
CA TYR A 211 -1.94 22.70 -16.40
C TYR A 211 -1.12 23.04 -15.14
N GLY A 212 -0.91 22.10 -14.22
CA GLY A 212 -0.24 22.33 -12.93
C GLY A 212 1.29 22.29 -12.95
N ASN A 213 1.91 22.22 -14.14
CA ASN A 213 3.37 22.19 -14.24
C ASN A 213 3.95 23.53 -13.79
N ALA A 214 5.01 23.47 -12.99
CA ALA A 214 5.70 24.65 -12.49
C ALA A 214 6.26 25.44 -13.67
N ARG A 215 6.03 26.76 -13.65
CA ARG A 215 6.58 27.73 -14.60
C ARG A 215 6.95 29.00 -13.84
N LEU A 216 7.72 29.87 -14.49
CA LEU A 216 8.03 31.19 -13.94
C LEU A 216 6.92 32.20 -14.26
N PHE A 217 6.62 33.06 -13.29
CA PHE A 217 5.68 34.18 -13.45
C PHE A 217 6.23 35.45 -12.81
N PRO A 218 6.20 36.62 -13.47
CA PRO A 218 5.82 36.80 -14.88
C PRO A 218 6.81 36.08 -15.82
N ALA A 219 6.50 36.03 -17.12
CA ALA A 219 7.42 35.48 -18.10
C ALA A 219 8.81 36.17 -17.96
N PRO A 220 9.93 35.42 -17.96
CA PRO A 220 11.27 35.98 -17.74
C PRO A 220 11.63 37.18 -18.62
N ALA A 221 11.08 37.28 -19.84
CA ALA A 221 11.23 38.43 -20.73
C ALA A 221 10.74 39.76 -20.13
N LEU A 222 9.86 39.73 -19.12
CA LEU A 222 9.34 40.91 -18.42
C LEU A 222 10.21 41.36 -17.24
N LEU A 223 11.23 40.59 -16.86
CA LEU A 223 12.19 40.97 -15.82
C LEU A 223 13.06 42.16 -16.28
N GLY A 224 13.23 43.14 -15.40
CA GLY A 224 14.14 44.26 -15.62
C GLY A 224 15.59 43.80 -15.75
N LYS A 225 16.34 44.31 -16.74
CA LYS A 225 17.72 43.87 -17.05
C LYS A 225 18.76 44.26 -15.99
N SER A 226 18.45 45.21 -15.12
CA SER A 226 19.32 45.72 -14.05
C SER A 226 18.68 45.54 -12.67
N GLY A 227 19.50 45.60 -11.62
CA GLY A 227 19.06 45.46 -10.22
C GLY A 227 18.89 44.00 -9.76
N PRO A 228 18.65 43.80 -8.45
CA PRO A 228 18.39 42.48 -7.88
C PRO A 228 17.03 41.95 -8.31
N VAL A 229 16.91 40.62 -8.41
CA VAL A 229 15.66 39.92 -8.67
C VAL A 229 15.04 39.48 -7.34
N LEU A 230 13.80 39.87 -7.09
CA LEU A 230 13.04 39.48 -5.90
C LEU A 230 12.22 38.22 -6.20
N LEU A 231 12.60 37.09 -5.61
CA LEU A 231 11.88 35.83 -5.73
C LEU A 231 10.81 35.73 -4.63
N CYS A 232 9.53 35.74 -5.03
CA CYS A 232 8.37 35.68 -4.13
C CYS A 232 7.77 34.27 -4.12
N GLU A 233 7.06 33.90 -3.04
CA GLU A 233 6.52 32.55 -2.87
C GLU A 233 5.38 32.22 -3.85
N GLY A 234 4.55 33.20 -4.21
CA GLY A 234 3.42 33.00 -5.10
C GLY A 234 3.15 34.15 -6.06
N GLU A 235 2.20 33.93 -6.98
CA GLU A 235 1.82 34.91 -7.99
C GLU A 235 1.25 36.20 -7.38
N PRO A 236 0.39 36.16 -6.33
CA PRO A 236 -0.12 37.37 -5.69
C PRO A 236 0.95 38.29 -5.12
N ASP A 237 1.96 37.73 -4.46
CA ASP A 237 3.06 38.46 -3.85
C ASP A 237 3.99 39.04 -4.91
N THR A 238 4.19 38.31 -6.01
CA THR A 238 4.92 38.81 -7.18
C THR A 238 4.24 40.04 -7.79
N ILE A 239 2.91 40.01 -7.94
CA ILE A 239 2.15 41.16 -8.46
C ILE A 239 2.24 42.34 -7.48
N CYS A 240 2.17 42.07 -6.17
CA CYS A 240 2.38 43.08 -5.14
C CYS A 240 3.77 43.72 -5.26
N ALA A 241 4.84 42.92 -5.29
CA ALA A 241 6.21 43.40 -5.45
C ALA A 241 6.42 44.27 -6.70
N LEU A 242 5.90 43.83 -7.86
CA LEU A 242 5.94 44.60 -9.11
C LEU A 242 5.21 45.94 -8.96
N SER A 243 4.11 45.98 -8.21
CA SER A 243 3.31 47.19 -7.94
C SER A 243 4.04 48.23 -7.10
N TYR A 244 5.02 47.81 -6.29
CA TYR A 244 5.93 48.67 -5.55
C TYR A 244 7.27 48.92 -6.27
N GLY A 245 7.38 48.52 -7.54
CA GLY A 245 8.52 48.83 -8.41
C GLY A 245 9.70 47.85 -8.32
N PHE A 246 9.53 46.69 -7.69
CA PHE A 246 10.59 45.68 -7.61
C PHE A 246 10.63 44.79 -8.86
N ASN A 247 11.83 44.31 -9.19
CA ASN A 247 12.03 43.33 -10.24
C ASN A 247 11.71 41.92 -9.71
N ALA A 248 10.44 41.52 -9.74
CA ALA A 248 9.97 40.34 -9.02
C ALA A 248 9.53 39.18 -9.93
N ILE A 249 9.68 37.96 -9.40
CA ILE A 249 9.29 36.71 -10.06
C ILE A 249 8.92 35.64 -9.02
N THR A 250 8.18 34.62 -9.44
CA THR A 250 7.87 33.43 -8.65
C THR A 250 7.88 32.18 -9.53
N GLN A 251 7.92 31.02 -8.88
CA GLN A 251 7.60 29.74 -9.48
C GLN A 251 6.16 29.36 -9.11
N THR A 252 5.29 29.14 -10.11
CA THR A 252 3.85 28.91 -9.93
C THR A 252 3.47 27.63 -9.16
N SER A 253 4.47 26.83 -8.76
CA SER A 253 4.32 25.63 -7.93
C SER A 253 5.62 25.35 -7.17
N LYS A 254 5.50 24.90 -5.92
CA LYS A 254 6.62 24.57 -5.04
C LYS A 254 7.30 23.28 -5.52
N THR A 255 8.40 23.38 -6.25
CA THR A 255 9.17 22.22 -6.72
C THR A 255 10.51 22.10 -6.00
N ALA A 256 10.89 20.89 -5.62
CA ALA A 256 12.17 20.61 -4.99
C ALA A 256 13.38 20.73 -5.95
N ARG A 257 13.17 20.78 -7.27
CA ARG A 257 14.23 20.90 -8.29
C ARG A 257 13.84 21.94 -9.34
N TRP A 258 14.77 22.82 -9.66
CA TRP A 258 14.61 23.84 -10.68
C TRP A 258 15.23 23.36 -11.99
N SER A 259 14.51 23.48 -13.09
CA SER A 259 15.05 23.17 -14.43
C SER A 259 16.06 24.23 -14.85
N ASN A 260 16.94 23.91 -15.81
CA ASN A 260 17.85 24.89 -16.41
C ASN A 260 17.10 26.11 -16.98
N GLU A 261 15.92 25.88 -17.55
CA GLU A 261 15.03 26.95 -18.02
C GLU A 261 14.57 27.88 -16.88
N HIS A 262 14.31 27.34 -15.69
CA HIS A 262 13.95 28.15 -14.53
C HIS A 262 15.15 28.84 -13.89
N LEU A 263 16.36 28.27 -14.01
CA LEU A 263 17.58 28.85 -13.46
C LEU A 263 18.16 29.97 -14.34
N GLN A 264 17.98 29.88 -15.66
CA GLN A 264 18.55 30.80 -16.65
C GLN A 264 18.32 32.29 -16.33
N PRO A 265 17.11 32.75 -15.91
CA PRO A 265 16.86 34.18 -15.68
C PRO A 265 17.65 34.78 -14.50
N PHE A 266 18.20 33.92 -13.63
CA PHE A 266 18.94 34.30 -12.44
C PHE A 266 20.46 34.28 -12.66
N ASN A 267 20.94 33.81 -13.82
CA ASN A 267 22.36 33.67 -14.09
C ASN A 267 23.11 35.02 -13.98
N GLY A 268 24.11 35.07 -13.09
CA GLY A 268 24.91 36.26 -12.83
C GLY A 268 24.18 37.42 -12.13
N ARG A 269 23.00 37.18 -11.56
CA ARG A 269 22.14 38.21 -10.94
C ARG A 269 22.20 38.16 -9.42
N ASP A 270 21.92 39.27 -8.75
CA ASP A 270 21.67 39.23 -7.30
C ASP A 270 20.21 38.82 -7.07
N VAL A 271 19.98 37.84 -6.23
CA VAL A 271 18.66 37.29 -5.94
C VAL A 271 18.35 37.48 -4.46
N ILE A 272 17.19 38.07 -4.20
CA ILE A 272 16.62 38.23 -2.87
C ILE A 272 15.36 37.37 -2.78
N ILE A 273 15.29 36.47 -1.80
CA ILE A 273 14.15 35.57 -1.61
C ILE A 273 13.26 36.13 -0.50
N ALA A 274 11.98 36.32 -0.82
CA ALA A 274 10.95 36.89 0.04
C ALA A 274 9.75 35.93 0.10
N TYR A 275 9.95 34.78 0.75
CA TYR A 275 8.90 33.78 1.00
C TYR A 275 8.19 34.06 2.32
N ASP A 276 7.09 33.37 2.58
CA ASP A 276 6.20 33.65 3.69
C ASP A 276 6.92 33.58 5.05
N ALA A 277 6.46 34.38 6.01
CA ALA A 277 6.98 34.45 7.37
C ALA A 277 6.42 33.29 8.24
N ASP A 278 6.58 32.05 7.79
CA ASP A 278 6.33 30.83 8.56
C ASP A 278 7.41 29.77 8.31
N GLN A 279 7.41 28.73 9.14
CA GLN A 279 8.39 27.65 9.06
C GLN A 279 8.39 26.98 7.67
N PRO A 280 7.23 26.57 7.09
CA PRO A 280 7.22 26.01 5.74
C PRO A 280 7.78 26.98 4.68
N GLY A 281 7.39 28.25 4.69
CA GLY A 281 7.86 29.28 3.77
C GLY A 281 9.38 29.43 3.81
N GLN A 282 9.97 29.48 5.00
CA GLN A 282 11.42 29.57 5.16
C GLN A 282 12.17 28.29 4.74
N GLU A 283 11.63 27.10 5.01
CA GLU A 283 12.19 25.85 4.50
C GLU A 283 12.19 25.81 2.96
N HIS A 284 11.13 26.35 2.34
CA HIS A 284 11.07 26.48 0.87
C HIS A 284 12.03 27.55 0.35
N ALA A 285 12.26 28.64 1.11
CA ALA A 285 13.23 29.67 0.77
C ALA A 285 14.66 29.10 0.75
N ASP A 286 15.01 28.28 1.73
CA ASP A 286 16.30 27.59 1.79
C ASP A 286 16.49 26.64 0.60
N ASN A 287 15.44 25.90 0.22
CA ASN A 287 15.49 25.03 -0.96
C ASN A 287 15.69 25.81 -2.26
N ALA A 288 14.95 26.91 -2.45
CA ALA A 288 15.13 27.79 -3.60
C ALA A 288 16.54 28.40 -3.61
N ALA A 289 17.05 28.80 -2.46
CA ALA A 289 18.39 29.35 -2.34
C ALA A 289 19.47 28.35 -2.77
N ARG A 290 19.39 27.09 -2.31
CA ARG A 290 20.33 26.02 -2.72
C ARG A 290 20.37 25.80 -4.23
N CYS A 291 19.23 25.96 -4.91
CA CYS A 291 19.17 25.85 -6.37
C CYS A 291 19.80 27.08 -7.06
N LEU A 292 19.57 28.27 -6.51
CA LEU A 292 19.97 29.54 -7.12
C LEU A 292 21.43 29.90 -6.88
N VAL A 293 22.05 29.50 -5.77
CA VAL A 293 23.45 29.82 -5.45
C VAL A 293 24.45 29.30 -6.49
N GLN A 294 24.04 28.34 -7.32
CA GLN A 294 24.85 27.76 -8.39
C GLN A 294 24.94 28.64 -9.63
N VAL A 295 23.97 29.54 -9.85
CA VAL A 295 23.86 30.36 -11.07
C VAL A 295 23.83 31.86 -10.77
N ALA A 296 23.29 32.26 -9.63
CA ALA A 296 23.18 33.65 -9.22
C ALA A 296 24.54 34.21 -8.76
N ARG A 297 24.76 35.51 -8.97
CA ARG A 297 25.91 36.24 -8.43
C ARG A 297 25.87 36.29 -6.90
N SER A 298 24.68 36.46 -6.33
CA SER A 298 24.46 36.36 -4.89
C SER A 298 23.03 35.93 -4.59
N VAL A 299 22.84 35.20 -3.49
CA VAL A 299 21.51 34.82 -3.00
C VAL A 299 21.40 35.24 -1.54
N ARG A 300 20.31 35.93 -1.20
CA ARG A 300 19.99 36.31 0.18
C ARG A 300 18.53 36.02 0.47
N ILE A 301 18.22 35.64 1.70
CA ILE A 301 16.87 35.38 2.18
C ILE A 301 16.48 36.52 3.13
N ILE A 302 15.32 37.14 2.91
CA ILE A 302 14.82 38.20 3.80
C ILE A 302 14.56 37.60 5.17
N GLU A 303 15.10 38.26 6.19
CA GLU A 303 14.69 38.03 7.57
C GLU A 303 13.55 39.01 7.87
N TRP A 304 12.35 38.47 8.04
CA TRP A 304 11.18 39.29 8.30
C TRP A 304 11.25 39.93 9.69
N PRO A 305 10.87 41.22 9.83
CA PRO A 305 10.78 41.87 11.13
C PRO A 305 9.79 41.17 12.07
N ASP A 306 9.99 41.28 13.37
CA ASP A 306 9.19 40.58 14.39
C ASP A 306 7.67 40.86 14.30
N PHE A 307 7.29 42.05 13.82
CA PHE A 307 5.87 42.40 13.63
C PHE A 307 5.18 41.55 12.56
N MET A 308 5.92 40.87 11.68
CA MET A 308 5.39 39.95 10.67
C MET A 308 4.94 38.61 11.26
N GLY A 309 5.02 38.46 12.59
CA GLY A 309 4.54 37.27 13.30
C GLY A 309 5.70 36.39 13.75
N ARG A 310 5.98 36.45 15.05
CA ARG A 310 6.78 35.47 15.78
C ARG A 310 5.97 34.94 16.95
N ASN A 311 6.21 33.69 17.31
CA ASN A 311 5.71 33.09 18.53
C ASN A 311 6.34 33.77 19.76
N GLN A 312 5.78 33.53 20.95
CA GLN A 312 6.26 34.14 22.19
C GLN A 312 7.71 33.76 22.53
N ASP A 313 8.19 32.62 22.03
CA ASP A 313 9.55 32.13 22.13
C ASP A 313 10.50 32.67 21.04
N GLY A 314 9.99 33.54 20.15
CA GLY A 314 10.74 34.12 19.03
C GLY A 314 10.80 33.23 17.78
N SER A 315 10.18 32.05 17.78
CA SER A 315 10.13 31.17 16.62
C SER A 315 9.15 31.68 15.55
N LEU A 316 9.27 31.18 14.33
CA LEU A 316 8.27 31.42 13.29
C LEU A 316 7.01 30.56 13.53
N PRO A 317 5.82 31.00 13.08
CA PRO A 317 4.61 30.19 13.10
C PRO A 317 4.79 28.87 12.35
N GLU A 318 4.16 27.79 12.83
CA GLU A 318 4.20 26.47 12.18
C GLU A 318 3.39 26.42 10.86
N LYS A 319 2.45 27.35 10.68
CA LYS A 319 1.52 27.44 9.54
C LYS A 319 0.74 28.77 9.57
N GLU A 320 0.25 29.19 8.41
CA GLU A 320 -0.51 30.44 8.22
C GLU A 320 0.30 31.70 8.59
N GLY A 321 1.57 31.76 8.18
CA GLY A 321 2.41 32.94 8.31
C GLY A 321 1.90 34.13 7.49
N MET A 322 2.49 35.30 7.77
CA MET A 322 2.20 36.53 7.01
C MET A 322 3.05 36.59 5.74
N ASP A 323 2.48 37.14 4.66
CA ASP A 323 3.10 37.19 3.34
C ASP A 323 3.62 38.60 2.98
N LEU A 324 4.30 38.73 1.83
CA LEU A 324 4.81 40.02 1.35
C LEU A 324 3.67 41.04 1.17
N THR A 325 2.47 40.57 0.84
CA THR A 325 1.28 41.42 0.73
C THR A 325 0.91 42.01 2.09
N ASP A 326 0.93 41.23 3.17
CA ASP A 326 0.69 41.72 4.53
C ASP A 326 1.71 42.79 4.95
N TYR A 327 3.00 42.62 4.60
CA TYR A 327 4.05 43.61 4.89
C TYR A 327 3.68 45.02 4.36
N PHE A 328 3.22 45.11 3.12
CA PHE A 328 2.84 46.39 2.51
C PHE A 328 1.45 46.86 2.93
N VAL A 329 0.45 45.98 2.98
CA VAL A 329 -0.96 46.37 3.13
C VAL A 329 -1.36 46.45 4.60
N LYS A 330 -1.10 45.38 5.37
CA LYS A 330 -1.49 45.28 6.78
C LYS A 330 -0.60 46.16 7.66
N PHE A 331 0.72 46.12 7.43
CA PHE A 331 1.70 46.89 8.22
C PHE A 331 2.09 48.23 7.60
N LYS A 332 1.50 48.60 6.46
CA LYS A 332 1.68 49.90 5.79
C LYS A 332 3.14 50.29 5.55
N GLN A 333 4.00 49.30 5.33
CA GLN A 333 5.40 49.55 4.99
C GLN A 333 5.52 50.06 3.55
N ASN A 334 6.67 50.63 3.20
CA ASN A 334 6.92 51.19 1.87
C ASN A 334 8.09 50.51 1.16
N ALA A 335 8.26 50.79 -0.14
CA ALA A 335 9.31 50.18 -0.95
C ALA A 335 10.72 50.45 -0.39
N LYS A 336 10.98 51.64 0.15
CA LYS A 336 12.27 51.97 0.77
C LYS A 336 12.55 51.09 2.00
N ALA A 337 11.52 50.79 2.80
CA ALA A 337 11.62 49.90 3.95
C ALA A 337 11.94 48.45 3.52
N LEU A 338 11.24 47.93 2.51
CA LEU A 338 11.58 46.58 1.98
C LEU A 338 13.00 46.54 1.41
N GLN A 339 13.42 47.58 0.68
CA GLN A 339 14.77 47.65 0.11
C GLN A 339 15.85 47.69 1.20
N ALA A 340 15.57 48.31 2.36
CA ALA A 340 16.48 48.29 3.50
C ALA A 340 16.70 46.86 4.03
N LEU A 341 15.68 46.00 3.98
CA LEU A 341 15.80 44.59 4.38
C LEU A 341 16.74 43.80 3.47
N PHE A 342 17.01 44.24 2.24
CA PHE A 342 17.93 43.51 1.34
C PHE A 342 19.39 43.58 1.81
N ALA A 343 19.73 44.62 2.58
CA ALA A 343 21.05 44.80 3.17
C ALA A 343 21.26 43.92 4.41
N SER A 344 20.21 43.74 5.22
CA SER A 344 20.21 42.87 6.41
C SER A 344 19.79 41.43 6.10
N ALA A 345 19.34 41.13 4.88
CA ALA A 345 18.94 39.80 4.46
C ALA A 345 20.08 38.80 4.66
N ARG A 346 19.74 37.62 5.22
CA ARG A 346 20.68 36.53 5.46
C ARG A 346 21.32 36.12 4.15
N LYS A 347 22.62 36.38 4.02
CA LYS A 347 23.40 35.93 2.88
C LYS A 347 23.51 34.42 2.94
N VAL A 348 23.12 33.76 1.86
CA VAL A 348 23.32 32.33 1.73
C VAL A 348 24.75 32.14 1.24
N GLU A 349 25.65 31.91 2.19
CA GLU A 349 27.03 31.62 1.86
C GLU A 349 27.11 30.25 1.21
N VAL A 350 27.83 30.20 0.08
CA VAL A 350 28.39 28.94 -0.37
C VAL A 350 29.32 28.55 0.77
N ALA A 351 28.97 27.52 1.54
CA ALA A 351 29.97 26.88 2.37
C ALA A 351 31.17 26.67 1.45
N LYS A 352 32.34 27.23 1.79
CA LYS A 352 33.61 26.71 1.28
C LYS A 352 33.75 25.32 1.90
N ALA A 353 32.92 24.42 1.41
CA ALA A 353 32.95 23.03 1.68
C ALA A 353 34.21 22.55 0.97
N GLY A 354 35.11 21.91 1.72
CA GLY A 354 35.85 20.82 1.13
C GLY A 354 34.84 19.92 0.43
N GLU A 355 34.91 19.95 -0.90
CA GLU A 355 34.40 18.93 -1.82
C GLU A 355 33.16 18.17 -1.36
N SER A 356 31.98 18.76 -1.51
CA SER A 356 30.73 17.99 -1.60
C SER A 356 29.63 18.83 -2.27
N GLY A 357 29.05 18.29 -3.34
CA GLY A 357 27.78 18.79 -3.91
C GLY A 357 27.79 19.42 -5.31
N GLY A 358 28.83 19.26 -6.12
CA GLY A 358 28.76 19.49 -7.57
C GLY A 358 28.70 18.17 -8.35
N GLU A 359 28.32 18.20 -9.63
CA GLU A 359 28.39 17.04 -10.55
C GLU A 359 29.78 16.37 -10.56
N TRP A 360 30.81 17.08 -10.06
CA TRP A 360 32.20 16.67 -9.96
C TRP A 360 32.66 16.31 -8.53
N ALA A 361 31.79 16.35 -7.51
CA ALA A 361 32.15 16.03 -6.12
C ALA A 361 32.65 14.58 -5.96
N PHE A 362 32.22 13.71 -6.87
CA PHE A 362 32.62 12.31 -6.91
C PHE A 362 33.72 12.06 -7.95
N PHE A 363 34.40 13.11 -8.42
CA PHE A 363 35.42 13.03 -9.46
C PHE A 363 36.74 13.60 -8.95
N ARG A 364 37.85 12.94 -9.30
CA ARG A 364 39.22 13.43 -9.10
C ARG A 364 39.95 13.35 -10.42
N GLU A 365 40.55 14.45 -10.86
CA GLU A 365 41.23 14.53 -12.16
C GLU A 365 40.33 14.04 -13.32
N ARG A 366 39.04 14.43 -13.29
CA ARG A 366 37.99 13.99 -14.24
C ARG A 366 37.65 12.50 -14.24
N THR A 367 38.21 11.73 -13.32
CA THR A 367 37.89 10.31 -13.16
C THR A 367 36.86 10.13 -12.06
N PHE A 368 35.76 9.42 -12.36
CA PHE A 368 34.75 9.08 -11.37
C PHE A 368 35.33 8.19 -10.27
N LYS A 369 35.03 8.51 -9.01
CA LYS A 369 35.44 7.79 -7.82
C LYS A 369 34.19 7.24 -7.13
N PRO A 370 33.78 5.98 -7.44
CA PRO A 370 32.58 5.37 -6.89
C PRO A 370 32.50 5.41 -5.36
N ARG A 371 33.66 5.31 -4.68
CA ARG A 371 33.77 5.36 -3.22
C ARG A 371 33.22 6.64 -2.60
N LEU A 372 33.51 7.79 -3.19
CA LEU A 372 33.03 9.08 -2.67
C LEU A 372 31.50 9.17 -2.71
N LEU A 373 30.89 8.65 -3.78
CA LEU A 373 29.43 8.61 -3.88
C LEU A 373 28.85 7.55 -2.94
N ALA A 374 29.49 6.38 -2.81
CA ALA A 374 29.07 5.36 -1.86
C ALA A 374 29.06 5.88 -0.41
N ASP A 375 30.11 6.60 0.01
CA ASP A 375 30.19 7.20 1.35
C ASP A 375 29.09 8.25 1.57
N GLN A 376 28.84 9.12 0.57
CA GLN A 376 27.75 10.08 0.64
C GLN A 376 26.38 9.40 0.76
N LEU A 377 26.15 8.31 0.01
CA LEU A 377 24.91 7.55 0.08
C LEU A 377 24.71 6.95 1.48
N LEU A 378 25.76 6.38 2.07
CA LEU A 378 25.70 5.80 3.43
C LEU A 378 25.52 6.87 4.52
N GLN A 379 26.08 8.06 4.32
CA GLN A 379 25.92 9.18 5.24
C GLN A 379 24.48 9.71 5.25
N ASP A 380 23.90 9.93 4.06
CA ASP A 380 22.56 10.51 3.94
C ASP A 380 21.46 9.48 4.17
N GLN A 381 21.74 8.21 3.87
CA GLN A 381 20.83 7.09 4.05
C GLN A 381 21.61 5.91 4.62
N PRO A 382 21.76 5.79 5.95
CA PRO A 382 22.40 4.64 6.55
C PRO A 382 21.74 3.35 6.05
N LEU A 383 22.55 2.45 5.50
CA LEU A 383 22.11 1.20 4.89
C LEU A 383 22.52 0.02 5.75
N LEU A 384 21.77 -1.07 5.62
CA LEU A 384 22.09 -2.38 6.14
C LEU A 384 21.81 -3.41 5.04
N TYR A 385 22.80 -4.22 4.72
CA TYR A 385 22.67 -5.30 3.75
C TYR A 385 22.84 -6.64 4.45
N ASP A 386 21.84 -7.50 4.28
CA ASP A 386 21.86 -8.88 4.72
C ASP A 386 22.35 -9.74 3.55
N ASP A 387 23.56 -10.26 3.66
CA ASP A 387 24.23 -11.04 2.63
C ASP A 387 23.65 -12.45 2.48
N LEU A 388 23.09 -13.01 3.55
CA LEU A 388 22.41 -14.31 3.53
C LEU A 388 21.13 -14.27 2.71
N THR A 389 20.33 -13.22 2.86
CA THR A 389 19.04 -13.11 2.14
C THR A 389 19.07 -12.22 0.91
N GLY A 390 20.16 -11.45 0.74
CA GLY A 390 20.33 -10.49 -0.35
C GLY A 390 19.42 -9.27 -0.24
N LEU A 391 18.87 -9.01 0.95
CA LEU A 391 17.95 -7.90 1.20
C LEU A 391 18.70 -6.65 1.66
N LEU A 392 18.17 -5.50 1.21
CA LEU A 392 18.73 -4.19 1.52
C LEU A 392 17.73 -3.40 2.35
N TYR A 393 18.23 -2.75 3.39
CA TYR A 393 17.46 -1.93 4.31
C TYR A 393 18.07 -0.55 4.44
N ARG A 394 17.23 0.42 4.82
CA ARG A 394 17.61 1.80 5.14
C ARG A 394 17.09 2.15 6.52
N TRP A 395 17.92 2.79 7.33
CA TRP A 395 17.51 3.35 8.60
C TRP A 395 16.56 4.53 8.38
N ASN A 396 15.34 4.46 8.93
CA ASN A 396 14.35 5.53 8.81
C ASN A 396 14.21 6.40 10.08
N GLY A 397 15.12 6.24 11.04
CA GLY A 397 15.05 6.90 12.35
C GLY A 397 14.39 6.07 13.45
N LYS A 398 13.72 4.95 13.10
CA LYS A 398 13.07 4.05 14.07
C LYS A 398 13.48 2.59 13.89
N TYR A 399 13.48 2.12 12.65
CA TYR A 399 13.79 0.73 12.29
C TYR A 399 14.43 0.67 10.89
N TRP A 400 14.95 -0.50 10.54
CA TRP A 400 15.51 -0.80 9.23
C TRP A 400 14.40 -1.15 8.24
N GLU A 401 14.02 -0.16 7.42
CA GLU A 401 12.98 -0.31 6.40
C GLU A 401 13.57 -0.97 5.15
N GLN A 402 12.94 -2.04 4.67
CA GLN A 402 13.37 -2.72 3.45
C GLN A 402 13.21 -1.80 2.23
N ILE A 403 14.28 -1.68 1.43
CA ILE A 403 14.29 -0.92 0.17
C ILE A 403 14.77 -1.80 -0.99
N SER A 404 14.44 -1.39 -2.21
CA SER A 404 15.00 -2.03 -3.40
C SER A 404 16.35 -1.42 -3.79
N ARG A 405 17.20 -2.19 -4.48
CA ARG A 405 18.41 -1.63 -5.13
C ARG A 405 18.07 -0.45 -6.06
N GLY A 406 16.90 -0.48 -6.71
CA GLY A 406 16.40 0.62 -7.55
C GLY A 406 16.21 1.94 -6.79
N ASN A 407 15.79 1.88 -5.52
CA ASN A 407 15.69 3.09 -4.69
C ASN A 407 17.07 3.71 -4.43
N LEU A 408 18.08 2.88 -4.14
CA LEU A 408 19.45 3.32 -3.96
C LEU A 408 20.06 3.85 -5.27
N GLN A 409 19.82 3.16 -6.40
CA GLN A 409 20.26 3.61 -7.72
C GLN A 409 19.64 4.96 -8.11
N GLN A 410 18.37 5.18 -7.76
CA GLN A 410 17.72 6.47 -7.98
C GLN A 410 18.37 7.57 -7.13
N ALA A 411 18.76 7.29 -5.89
CA ALA A 411 19.52 8.23 -5.05
C ALA A 411 20.88 8.56 -5.68
N ALA A 412 21.65 7.55 -6.09
CA ALA A 412 22.93 7.74 -6.78
C ALA A 412 22.79 8.54 -8.09
N THR A 413 21.75 8.26 -8.88
CA THR A 413 21.42 9.01 -10.10
C THR A 413 21.15 10.48 -9.79
N ASN A 414 20.48 10.76 -8.67
CA ASN A 414 20.20 12.14 -8.25
C ASN A 414 21.47 12.90 -7.86
N TYR A 415 22.44 12.25 -7.20
CA TYR A 415 23.73 12.87 -6.88
C TYR A 415 24.59 13.11 -8.12
N LEU A 416 24.58 12.17 -9.07
CA LEU A 416 25.38 12.26 -10.29
C LEU A 416 24.82 13.23 -11.34
N GLY A 417 23.50 13.51 -11.32
CA GLY A 417 22.89 14.46 -12.24
C GLY A 417 23.09 14.04 -13.71
N ILE A 418 23.62 14.95 -14.53
CA ILE A 418 23.89 14.68 -15.96
C ILE A 418 25.00 13.66 -16.18
N GLU A 419 25.90 13.49 -15.19
CA GLU A 419 26.99 12.52 -15.22
C GLU A 419 26.52 11.11 -14.85
N ALA A 420 25.23 10.92 -14.57
CA ALA A 420 24.67 9.61 -14.28
C ALA A 420 24.72 8.71 -15.52
N THR A 421 25.48 7.62 -15.42
CA THR A 421 25.45 6.51 -16.37
C THR A 421 25.14 5.23 -15.61
N THR A 422 24.60 4.22 -16.30
CA THR A 422 24.29 2.91 -15.70
C THR A 422 25.51 2.33 -14.98
N ALA A 423 26.71 2.42 -15.59
CA ALA A 423 27.95 1.94 -14.98
C ALA A 423 28.27 2.69 -13.68
N ARG A 424 28.32 4.02 -13.69
CA ARG A 424 28.69 4.82 -12.51
C ARG A 424 27.72 4.63 -11.34
N VAL A 425 26.42 4.57 -11.66
CA VAL A 425 25.36 4.30 -10.66
C VAL A 425 25.55 2.90 -10.08
N ASN A 426 25.77 1.88 -10.91
CA ASN A 426 25.97 0.51 -10.43
C ASN A 426 27.24 0.35 -9.60
N ASP A 427 28.35 0.98 -10.00
CA ASP A 427 29.61 0.91 -9.27
C ASP A 427 29.47 1.50 -7.86
N ALA A 428 28.90 2.70 -7.75
CA ALA A 428 28.73 3.36 -6.46
C ALA A 428 27.71 2.65 -5.56
N THR A 429 26.58 2.21 -6.11
CA THR A 429 25.56 1.50 -5.32
C THR A 429 26.02 0.12 -4.89
N SER A 430 26.74 -0.63 -5.73
CA SER A 430 27.30 -1.93 -5.36
C SER A 430 28.35 -1.77 -4.25
N LEU A 431 29.18 -0.73 -4.34
CA LEU A 431 30.16 -0.43 -3.29
C LEU A 431 29.48 -0.02 -1.98
N ALA A 432 28.44 0.81 -2.03
CA ALA A 432 27.67 1.18 -0.83
C ALA A 432 27.04 -0.06 -0.16
N ILE A 433 26.48 -0.98 -0.94
CA ILE A 433 25.94 -2.24 -0.44
C ILE A 433 27.03 -3.08 0.24
N ASN A 434 28.19 -3.24 -0.40
CA ASN A 434 29.31 -4.01 0.16
C ASN A 434 29.88 -3.41 1.46
N LEU A 435 29.70 -2.11 1.68
CA LEU A 435 30.13 -1.41 2.90
C LEU A 435 29.08 -1.40 4.00
N ALA A 436 27.83 -1.72 3.64
CA ALA A 436 26.69 -1.75 4.54
C ALA A 436 26.39 -3.16 5.08
N ASN A 437 27.32 -4.11 4.92
CA ASN A 437 27.13 -5.48 5.38
C ASN A 437 26.81 -5.51 6.88
N LEU A 438 25.87 -6.37 7.22
CA LEU A 438 25.54 -6.69 8.59
C LEU A 438 26.81 -7.22 9.30
N PRO A 439 27.15 -6.73 10.51
CA PRO A 439 28.38 -7.15 11.17
C PRO A 439 28.44 -8.65 11.40
N HIS A 440 29.64 -9.23 11.32
CA HIS A 440 29.83 -10.66 11.49
C HIS A 440 29.25 -11.17 12.82
N GLY A 441 28.44 -12.23 12.75
CA GLY A 441 27.79 -12.86 13.92
C GLY A 441 26.54 -12.13 14.43
N ARG A 442 26.09 -11.07 13.77
CA ARG A 442 24.79 -10.44 14.01
C ARG A 442 23.79 -10.95 12.97
N GLU A 443 22.50 -10.76 13.26
CA GLU A 443 21.40 -11.04 12.31
C GLU A 443 20.34 -9.94 12.41
N VAL A 444 19.52 -9.77 11.38
CA VAL A 444 18.36 -8.87 11.47
C VAL A 444 17.41 -9.35 12.57
N ASN A 445 17.00 -8.43 13.42
CA ASN A 445 16.23 -8.72 14.63
C ASN A 445 16.96 -9.73 15.55
N ASP A 446 18.28 -9.72 15.72
CA ASP A 446 18.94 -10.69 16.63
C ASP A 446 18.56 -10.56 18.13
N ARG A 447 17.95 -9.44 18.55
CA ARG A 447 17.51 -9.22 19.94
C ARG A 447 16.06 -9.64 20.18
N GLY A 448 15.84 -10.94 20.43
CA GLY A 448 14.51 -11.58 20.62
C GLY A 448 13.54 -10.89 21.58
N GLU A 449 14.07 -10.31 22.65
CA GLU A 449 13.27 -9.72 23.73
C GLU A 449 12.82 -8.28 23.44
N TRP A 450 13.39 -7.64 22.42
CA TRP A 450 13.14 -6.25 22.09
C TRP A 450 12.24 -6.13 20.86
N VAL A 451 11.28 -5.22 20.93
CA VAL A 451 10.40 -4.89 19.82
C VAL A 451 10.36 -3.38 19.59
N CYS A 452 10.43 -2.95 18.34
CA CYS A 452 10.30 -1.54 17.99
C CYS A 452 8.82 -1.13 18.01
N LEU A 453 8.51 -0.05 18.73
CA LEU A 453 7.22 0.62 18.76
C LEU A 453 7.30 1.98 18.04
N GLN A 454 6.22 2.76 18.01
CA GLN A 454 6.27 4.10 17.45
C GLN A 454 7.11 5.08 18.29
N ASN A 455 7.19 4.86 19.60
CA ASN A 455 7.83 5.75 20.58
C ASN A 455 9.13 5.20 21.22
N GLY A 456 9.58 3.99 20.86
CA GLY A 456 10.87 3.46 21.34
C GLY A 456 11.02 1.95 21.10
N MET A 457 12.11 1.39 21.63
CA MET A 457 12.37 -0.04 21.71
C MET A 457 11.88 -0.55 23.06
N LEU A 458 10.87 -1.43 23.06
CA LEU A 458 10.31 -2.03 24.28
C LEU A 458 10.90 -3.42 24.50
N ASN A 459 11.40 -3.69 25.70
CA ASN A 459 11.70 -5.06 26.13
C ASN A 459 10.41 -5.74 26.62
N LEU A 460 9.99 -6.81 25.95
CA LEU A 460 8.72 -7.51 26.22
C LEU A 460 8.72 -8.33 27.53
N LYS A 461 9.88 -8.52 28.18
CA LYS A 461 9.98 -9.22 29.48
C LYS A 461 10.06 -8.25 30.65
N THR A 462 10.81 -7.17 30.51
CA THR A 462 11.04 -6.21 31.61
C THR A 462 10.13 -4.98 31.52
N LEU A 463 9.49 -4.77 30.37
CA LEU A 463 8.71 -3.58 30.02
C LEU A 463 9.53 -2.27 30.03
N GLU A 464 10.86 -2.37 29.95
CA GLU A 464 11.75 -1.23 29.79
C GLU A 464 11.64 -0.65 28.38
N LEU A 465 11.40 0.67 28.27
CA LEU A 465 11.33 1.39 27.01
C LEU A 465 12.59 2.24 26.81
N LYS A 466 13.32 2.00 25.71
CA LYS A 466 14.51 2.77 25.29
C LYS A 466 14.26 3.54 24.01
N SER A 467 15.13 4.51 23.73
CA SER A 467 15.14 5.22 22.45
C SER A 467 15.44 4.28 21.28
N HIS A 468 15.01 4.69 20.09
CA HIS A 468 15.32 3.99 18.83
C HIS A 468 16.80 4.04 18.54
N GLU A 469 17.41 2.89 18.25
CA GLU A 469 18.82 2.81 17.87
C GLU A 469 19.05 1.80 16.72
N PRO A 470 19.96 2.10 15.77
CA PRO A 470 20.25 1.20 14.65
C PRO A 470 20.79 -0.17 15.07
N ASP A 471 21.49 -0.26 16.22
CA ASP A 471 22.15 -1.47 16.70
C ASP A 471 21.19 -2.58 17.19
N TYR A 472 19.89 -2.29 17.30
CA TYR A 472 18.88 -3.33 17.50
C TYR A 472 18.62 -4.17 16.24
N TYR A 473 19.05 -3.69 15.06
CA TYR A 473 18.79 -4.31 13.76
C TYR A 473 17.32 -4.70 13.54
N SER A 474 16.39 -3.98 14.17
CA SER A 474 14.96 -4.24 14.04
C SER A 474 14.50 -3.86 12.64
N THR A 475 13.93 -4.81 11.91
CA THR A 475 13.25 -4.57 10.62
C THR A 475 11.73 -4.50 10.78
N ILE A 476 11.25 -4.74 12.00
CA ILE A 476 9.85 -4.81 12.38
C ILE A 476 9.58 -3.65 13.33
N CYS A 477 8.49 -2.91 13.10
CA CYS A 477 8.00 -1.87 13.97
C CYS A 477 6.48 -1.98 14.12
N LEU A 478 5.98 -1.99 15.35
CA LEU A 478 4.56 -2.13 15.64
C LEU A 478 3.82 -0.79 15.47
N GLY A 479 2.51 -0.87 15.25
CA GLY A 479 1.65 0.29 14.97
C GLY A 479 1.24 1.10 16.21
N VAL A 480 1.83 0.82 17.37
CA VAL A 480 1.39 1.29 18.69
C VAL A 480 2.51 2.01 19.44
N SER A 481 2.13 2.75 20.48
CA SER A 481 3.05 3.34 21.46
C SER A 481 2.80 2.73 22.83
N PHE A 482 3.84 2.65 23.66
CA PHE A 482 3.72 2.16 25.03
C PHE A 482 3.86 3.29 26.04
N ASN A 483 2.91 3.41 26.96
CA ASN A 483 2.98 4.31 28.10
C ASN A 483 2.69 3.51 29.39
N PRO A 484 3.71 3.20 30.21
CA PRO A 484 3.52 2.40 31.43
C PRO A 484 2.61 3.07 32.46
N ASP A 485 2.51 4.41 32.44
CA ASP A 485 1.71 5.19 33.39
C ASP A 485 0.26 5.42 32.92
N SER A 486 -0.16 4.79 31.82
CA SER A 486 -1.51 4.99 31.28
C SER A 486 -2.59 4.37 32.17
N ALA A 487 -3.53 5.20 32.63
CA ALA A 487 -4.74 4.76 33.33
C ALA A 487 -5.84 4.25 32.38
N SER A 488 -5.72 4.48 31.08
CA SER A 488 -6.70 4.06 30.08
C SER A 488 -6.86 2.54 30.02
N ARG A 489 -8.06 2.09 29.66
CA ARG A 489 -8.44 0.67 29.53
C ARG A 489 -9.13 0.45 28.18
N CYS A 490 -9.22 -0.82 27.76
CA CYS A 490 -9.86 -1.22 26.50
C CYS A 490 -11.27 -1.78 26.77
N ASP A 491 -12.13 -0.98 27.39
CA ASP A 491 -13.45 -1.43 27.86
C ASP A 491 -14.35 -1.86 26.70
N ARG A 492 -14.29 -1.16 25.56
CA ARG A 492 -15.09 -1.53 24.37
C ARG A 492 -14.60 -2.85 23.78
N TRP A 493 -13.29 -3.08 23.76
CA TRP A 493 -12.67 -4.33 23.34
C TRP A 493 -13.08 -5.50 24.23
N LEU A 494 -13.02 -5.35 25.55
CA LEU A 494 -13.43 -6.38 26.50
C LEU A 494 -14.90 -6.73 26.33
N LYS A 495 -15.78 -5.71 26.25
CA LYS A 495 -17.21 -5.91 25.98
C LYS A 495 -17.46 -6.66 24.66
N PHE A 496 -16.69 -6.35 23.60
CA PHE A 496 -16.79 -7.07 22.33
C PHE A 496 -16.43 -8.56 22.48
N LEU A 497 -15.38 -8.89 23.23
CA LEU A 497 -14.98 -10.28 23.46
C LEU A 497 -16.01 -11.03 24.34
N ASP A 498 -16.52 -10.39 25.39
CA ASP A 498 -17.56 -10.96 26.24
C ASP A 498 -18.85 -11.24 25.46
N GLU A 499 -19.24 -10.36 24.55
CA GLU A 499 -20.42 -10.58 23.70
C GLU A 499 -20.22 -11.71 22.68
N THR A 500 -19.03 -11.81 22.09
CA THR A 500 -18.77 -12.70 20.95
C THR A 500 -18.26 -14.09 21.31
N VAL A 501 -17.42 -14.20 22.35
CA VAL A 501 -16.79 -15.45 22.79
C VAL A 501 -17.45 -15.99 24.05
N GLN A 502 -17.90 -15.08 24.95
CA GLN A 502 -18.72 -15.35 26.15
C GLN A 502 -18.04 -16.14 27.28
N THR A 503 -17.06 -16.98 26.97
CA THR A 503 -16.34 -17.80 27.95
C THR A 503 -15.00 -17.15 28.30
N PRO A 504 -14.65 -16.96 29.60
CA PRO A 504 -13.41 -16.32 30.01
C PRO A 504 -12.13 -17.03 29.54
N GLU A 505 -12.10 -18.36 29.54
CA GLU A 505 -10.90 -19.14 29.22
C GLU A 505 -10.49 -19.02 27.73
N PRO A 506 -11.39 -19.16 26.74
CA PRO A 506 -11.09 -18.80 25.36
C PRO A 506 -10.72 -17.32 25.15
N ILE A 507 -11.31 -16.39 25.92
CA ILE A 507 -10.90 -14.96 25.87
C ILE A 507 -9.44 -14.81 26.35
N ALA A 508 -9.06 -15.51 27.42
CA ALA A 508 -7.69 -15.55 27.91
C ALA A 508 -6.74 -16.16 26.87
N GLN A 509 -7.14 -17.20 26.15
CA GLN A 509 -6.37 -17.79 25.04
C GLN A 509 -6.19 -16.80 23.88
N LEU A 510 -7.21 -16.01 23.53
CA LEU A 510 -7.09 -14.93 22.54
C LEU A 510 -6.11 -13.84 23.00
N GLN A 511 -6.18 -13.45 24.28
CA GLN A 511 -5.26 -12.48 24.87
C GLN A 511 -3.80 -12.95 24.79
N GLU A 512 -3.55 -14.20 25.18
CA GLU A 512 -2.24 -14.84 25.10
C GLU A 512 -1.76 -14.92 23.66
N PHE A 513 -2.63 -15.30 22.72
CA PHE A 513 -2.26 -15.40 21.32
C PHE A 513 -1.92 -14.03 20.71
N MET A 514 -2.69 -12.99 21.06
CA MET A 514 -2.40 -11.62 20.63
C MET A 514 -1.07 -11.11 21.21
N GLY A 515 -0.80 -11.42 22.48
CA GLY A 515 0.51 -11.17 23.10
C GLY A 515 1.64 -11.93 22.41
N TYR A 516 1.42 -13.20 22.10
CA TYR A 516 2.37 -14.05 21.39
C TYR A 516 2.74 -13.51 20.00
N CYS A 517 1.77 -12.90 19.30
CA CYS A 517 1.97 -12.22 18.01
C CYS A 517 2.94 -11.02 18.07
N LEU A 518 3.20 -10.46 19.25
CA LEU A 518 4.18 -9.39 19.45
C LEU A 518 5.63 -9.87 19.40
N THR A 519 5.84 -11.16 19.63
CA THR A 519 7.15 -11.77 19.78
C THR A 519 7.62 -12.39 18.46
N ARG A 520 8.87 -12.85 18.43
CA ARG A 520 9.36 -13.78 17.41
C ARG A 520 9.56 -15.19 17.96
N ASP A 521 9.02 -15.42 19.15
CA ASP A 521 8.99 -16.72 19.77
C ASP A 521 8.02 -17.64 19.01
N VAL A 522 8.40 -18.90 18.88
CA VAL A 522 7.66 -19.99 18.23
C VAL A 522 7.50 -21.23 19.13
N HIS A 523 8.10 -21.25 20.33
CA HIS A 523 8.22 -22.45 21.18
C HIS A 523 6.88 -23.02 21.65
N TYR A 524 5.80 -22.22 21.65
CA TYR A 524 4.47 -22.70 22.03
C TYR A 524 3.77 -23.49 20.92
N GLU A 525 4.30 -23.46 19.69
CA GLU A 525 3.80 -24.20 18.52
C GLU A 525 2.28 -24.06 18.29
N LYS A 526 1.69 -22.85 18.40
CA LYS A 526 0.23 -22.66 18.22
C LYS A 526 -0.15 -21.87 16.96
N CYS A 527 -1.22 -22.36 16.32
CA CYS A 527 -1.95 -21.75 15.22
C CYS A 527 -3.39 -21.46 15.67
N LEU A 528 -3.82 -20.20 15.55
CA LEU A 528 -5.18 -19.78 15.92
C LEU A 528 -6.17 -20.12 14.80
N LEU A 529 -7.27 -20.77 15.16
CA LEU A 529 -8.37 -21.04 14.25
C LEU A 529 -9.67 -20.47 14.82
N LEU A 530 -10.18 -19.39 14.20
CA LEU A 530 -11.42 -18.74 14.60
C LEU A 530 -12.60 -19.35 13.84
N LEU A 531 -13.58 -19.86 14.58
CA LEU A 531 -14.75 -20.56 14.06
C LEU A 531 -16.03 -19.77 14.31
N GLY A 532 -16.96 -19.77 13.36
CA GLY A 532 -18.30 -19.21 13.56
C GLY A 532 -19.05 -19.02 12.23
N ASP A 533 -20.36 -18.74 12.31
CA ASP A 533 -21.27 -18.77 11.16
C ASP A 533 -21.22 -17.51 10.27
N GLY A 534 -20.27 -16.60 10.53
CA GLY A 534 -20.09 -15.36 9.79
C GLY A 534 -20.91 -14.21 10.37
N SER A 535 -20.47 -12.96 10.12
CA SER A 535 -21.00 -11.76 10.79
C SER A 535 -20.92 -11.84 12.33
N ASP A 536 -19.91 -12.53 12.85
CA ASP A 536 -19.77 -12.90 14.27
C ASP A 536 -18.63 -12.19 15.01
N GLY A 537 -17.82 -11.40 14.29
CA GLY A 537 -16.73 -10.62 14.88
C GLY A 537 -15.32 -11.17 14.65
N LYS A 538 -15.16 -12.38 14.08
CA LYS A 538 -13.84 -12.96 13.76
C LYS A 538 -12.94 -12.00 12.97
N SER A 539 -13.52 -11.39 11.94
CA SER A 539 -12.82 -10.43 11.08
C SER A 539 -12.41 -9.16 11.83
N THR A 540 -13.19 -8.74 12.84
CA THR A 540 -12.84 -7.57 13.67
C THR A 540 -11.63 -7.88 14.55
N TYR A 541 -11.62 -9.05 15.21
CA TYR A 541 -10.49 -9.50 16.02
C TYR A 541 -9.19 -9.56 15.19
N LEU A 542 -9.23 -10.21 14.02
CA LEU A 542 -8.07 -10.35 13.14
C LEU A 542 -7.58 -9.00 12.59
N LYS A 543 -8.50 -8.08 12.27
CA LYS A 543 -8.13 -6.72 11.85
C LYS A 543 -7.44 -5.95 12.97
N ILE A 544 -7.89 -6.06 14.21
CA ILE A 544 -7.22 -5.41 15.36
C ILE A 544 -5.85 -6.04 15.59
N ALA A 545 -5.72 -7.37 15.58
CA ALA A 545 -4.42 -8.05 15.67
C ALA A 545 -3.44 -7.57 14.59
N ARG A 546 -3.93 -7.40 13.34
CA ARG A 546 -3.15 -6.86 12.20
C ARG A 546 -2.66 -5.44 12.44
N GLU A 547 -3.50 -4.57 12.99
CA GLU A 547 -3.14 -3.16 13.26
C GLU A 547 -2.14 -3.08 14.42
N LEU A 548 -2.33 -3.90 15.45
CA LEU A 548 -1.46 -3.99 16.61
C LEU A 548 -0.03 -4.39 16.21
N VAL A 549 0.12 -5.43 15.36
CA VAL A 549 1.45 -5.81 14.85
C VAL A 549 1.92 -4.98 13.65
N ALA A 550 1.15 -3.98 13.21
CA ALA A 550 1.27 -3.24 11.95
C ALA A 550 1.04 -4.08 10.66
N PRO A 551 0.30 -3.55 9.68
CA PRO A 551 0.03 -4.26 8.41
C PRO A 551 1.28 -4.67 7.61
N ALA A 552 2.40 -3.96 7.76
CA ALA A 552 3.66 -4.26 7.08
C ALA A 552 4.30 -5.58 7.57
N ASN A 553 4.03 -5.96 8.82
CA ASN A 553 4.57 -7.16 9.46
C ASN A 553 3.64 -8.37 9.29
N CYS A 554 2.61 -8.26 8.43
CA CYS A 554 1.65 -9.32 8.18
C CYS A 554 1.79 -9.93 6.78
N SER A 555 1.38 -11.19 6.65
CA SER A 555 1.14 -11.89 5.38
C SER A 555 -0.30 -12.42 5.29
N ALA A 556 -0.68 -12.92 4.12
CA ALA A 556 -2.01 -13.49 3.86
C ALA A 556 -1.93 -14.77 3.00
N VAL A 557 -1.04 -15.68 3.39
CA VAL A 557 -0.94 -17.02 2.78
C VAL A 557 -2.11 -17.85 3.31
N ALA A 558 -2.94 -18.39 2.42
CA ALA A 558 -4.03 -19.26 2.83
C ALA A 558 -3.50 -20.60 3.33
N PHE A 559 -4.35 -21.34 4.06
CA PHE A 559 -3.94 -22.59 4.67
C PHE A 559 -3.37 -23.58 3.64
N GLN A 560 -4.02 -23.69 2.48
CA GLN A 560 -3.63 -24.59 1.37
C GLN A 560 -2.38 -24.13 0.61
N ASP A 561 -2.08 -22.84 0.67
CA ASP A 561 -0.98 -22.22 -0.06
C ASP A 561 0.35 -22.31 0.67
N LEU A 562 0.37 -22.84 1.90
CA LEU A 562 1.60 -23.03 2.65
C LEU A 562 2.56 -24.01 1.96
N GLU A 563 2.03 -24.96 1.18
CA GLU A 563 2.82 -25.92 0.40
C GLU A 563 3.44 -25.29 -0.87
N ASP A 564 2.96 -24.13 -1.31
CA ASP A 564 3.53 -23.42 -2.46
C ASP A 564 4.77 -22.61 -2.04
N GLN A 565 5.93 -22.94 -2.62
CA GLN A 565 7.22 -22.32 -2.31
C GLN A 565 7.29 -20.81 -2.58
N PHE A 566 6.51 -20.30 -3.53
CA PHE A 566 6.45 -18.88 -3.85
C PHE A 566 5.53 -18.13 -2.91
N ARG A 567 4.40 -18.75 -2.54
CA ARG A 567 3.45 -18.13 -1.61
C ARG A 567 4.02 -18.10 -0.19
N ARG A 568 4.61 -19.19 0.29
CA ARG A 568 5.21 -19.27 1.63
C ARG A 568 6.46 -18.40 1.82
N ALA A 569 7.17 -18.04 0.74
CA ALA A 569 8.24 -17.04 0.82
C ALA A 569 7.76 -15.67 1.37
N SER A 570 6.46 -15.38 1.26
CA SER A 570 5.85 -14.17 1.84
C SER A 570 5.77 -14.17 3.38
N LEU A 571 6.02 -15.32 4.02
CA LEU A 571 6.11 -15.46 5.48
C LEU A 571 7.44 -14.94 6.03
N TYR A 572 8.45 -14.76 5.17
CA TYR A 572 9.75 -14.27 5.57
C TYR A 572 9.62 -12.93 6.31
N ASN A 573 10.20 -12.90 7.52
CA ASN A 573 10.26 -11.71 8.36
C ASN A 573 8.88 -11.11 8.70
N LYS A 574 7.87 -11.95 8.90
CA LYS A 574 6.50 -11.57 9.30
C LYS A 574 6.18 -12.05 10.71
N LEU A 575 5.42 -11.25 11.46
CA LEU A 575 4.94 -11.59 12.80
C LEU A 575 3.65 -12.40 12.77
N LEU A 576 2.78 -12.13 11.79
CA LEU A 576 1.41 -12.67 11.76
C LEU A 576 0.96 -12.96 10.32
N ASN A 577 0.49 -14.18 10.08
CA ASN A 577 -0.19 -14.54 8.85
C ASN A 577 -1.69 -14.62 9.11
N ILE A 578 -2.48 -13.88 8.34
CA ILE A 578 -3.95 -13.87 8.45
C ILE A 578 -4.56 -14.32 7.13
N SER A 579 -5.34 -15.39 7.16
CA SER A 579 -6.19 -15.75 6.03
C SER A 579 -7.62 -16.08 6.46
N THR A 580 -8.58 -15.65 5.65
CA THR A 580 -10.01 -15.96 5.78
C THR A 580 -10.44 -17.08 4.83
N GLU A 581 -9.52 -17.61 4.04
CA GLU A 581 -9.77 -18.64 3.05
C GLU A 581 -9.26 -19.99 3.56
N ILE A 582 -10.19 -20.90 3.81
CA ILE A 582 -9.90 -22.33 4.00
C ILE A 582 -10.62 -23.07 2.89
N GLY A 583 -9.86 -23.59 1.92
CA GLY A 583 -10.42 -24.39 0.84
C GLY A 583 -10.91 -25.77 1.34
N SER A 584 -11.69 -26.44 0.51
CA SER A 584 -12.30 -27.75 0.83
C SER A 584 -11.39 -28.95 0.54
N ALA A 585 -10.33 -28.76 -0.25
CA ALA A 585 -9.36 -29.80 -0.56
C ALA A 585 -8.55 -30.22 0.67
N ALA A 586 -8.37 -31.54 0.82
CA ALA A 586 -7.53 -32.11 1.86
C ALA A 586 -6.05 -31.84 1.54
N MET A 587 -5.29 -31.38 2.53
CA MET A 587 -3.88 -31.02 2.37
C MET A 587 -2.97 -31.92 3.22
N GLU A 588 -1.73 -32.07 2.80
CA GLU A 588 -0.64 -32.53 3.66
C GLU A 588 -0.32 -31.46 4.73
N THR A 589 0.38 -31.84 5.80
CA THR A 589 0.73 -30.90 6.88
C THR A 589 2.21 -30.75 7.24
N PRO A 590 3.21 -31.36 6.54
CA PRO A 590 4.62 -31.14 6.88
C PRO A 590 5.03 -29.66 6.90
N THR A 591 4.70 -28.89 5.86
CA THR A 591 5.10 -27.48 5.80
C THR A 591 4.38 -26.64 6.83
N PHE A 592 3.10 -26.93 7.10
CA PHE A 592 2.37 -26.31 8.20
C PHE A 592 3.06 -26.55 9.56
N LYS A 593 3.44 -27.80 9.85
CA LYS A 593 4.14 -28.15 11.10
C LYS A 593 5.48 -27.43 11.21
N ALA A 594 6.24 -27.38 10.12
CA ALA A 594 7.51 -26.65 10.08
C ALA A 594 7.31 -25.15 10.36
N VAL A 595 6.32 -24.52 9.71
CA VAL A 595 6.01 -23.10 9.90
C VAL A 595 5.61 -22.77 11.33
N VAL A 596 4.73 -23.58 11.94
CA VAL A 596 4.25 -23.35 13.31
C VAL A 596 5.35 -23.58 14.37
N SER A 597 6.29 -24.48 14.08
CA SER A 597 7.40 -24.82 14.98
C SER A 597 8.64 -23.93 14.78
N GLY A 598 8.66 -23.16 13.68
CA GLY A 598 9.80 -22.34 13.27
C GLY A 598 10.97 -23.13 12.70
N ASP A 599 10.73 -24.33 12.19
CA ASP A 599 11.74 -25.11 11.48
C ASP A 599 12.12 -24.38 10.18
N THR A 600 13.39 -24.43 9.80
CA THR A 600 13.88 -23.84 8.55
C THR A 600 13.10 -24.40 7.35
N ILE A 601 12.53 -23.49 6.56
CA ILE A 601 11.83 -23.83 5.31
C ILE A 601 12.52 -23.17 4.12
N GLN A 602 12.38 -23.80 2.95
CA GLN A 602 12.83 -23.23 1.69
C GLN A 602 11.72 -22.39 1.07
N GLY A 603 12.01 -21.17 0.66
CA GLY A 603 11.12 -20.29 -0.12
C GLY A 603 11.80 -19.79 -1.38
N ALA A 604 11.02 -19.34 -2.36
CA ALA A 604 11.54 -18.70 -3.57
C ALA A 604 10.73 -17.45 -3.90
N PHE A 605 11.38 -16.30 -4.06
CA PHE A 605 10.73 -15.17 -4.71
C PHE A 605 10.68 -15.42 -6.22
N LYS A 606 9.59 -15.00 -6.89
CA LYS A 606 9.48 -15.17 -8.35
C LYS A 606 10.69 -14.56 -9.06
N HIS A 607 11.32 -15.33 -9.94
CA HIS A 607 12.51 -14.95 -10.71
C HIS A 607 13.76 -14.64 -9.87
N LYS A 608 13.86 -15.18 -8.65
CA LYS A 608 15.07 -15.16 -7.82
C LYS A 608 15.44 -16.57 -7.36
N ASP A 609 16.67 -16.72 -6.89
CA ASP A 609 17.13 -17.97 -6.28
C ASP A 609 16.32 -18.31 -5.03
N SER A 610 16.20 -19.60 -4.74
CA SER A 610 15.59 -20.06 -3.50
C SER A 610 16.49 -19.71 -2.32
N PHE A 611 15.87 -19.42 -1.19
CA PHE A 611 16.56 -19.17 0.07
C PHE A 611 15.88 -19.95 1.19
N GLU A 612 16.63 -20.19 2.26
CA GLU A 612 16.14 -20.85 3.46
C GLU A 612 15.95 -19.82 4.57
N PHE A 613 14.90 -19.99 5.37
CA PHE A 613 14.68 -19.14 6.53
C PHE A 613 13.86 -19.86 7.61
N PRO A 614 14.11 -19.58 8.90
CA PRO A 614 13.22 -19.99 9.98
C PRO A 614 12.04 -19.02 10.10
N PRO A 615 10.79 -19.46 9.87
CA PRO A 615 9.62 -18.60 10.03
C PRO A 615 9.30 -18.38 11.51
N PHE A 616 8.97 -17.15 11.88
CA PHE A 616 8.47 -16.83 13.23
C PHE A 616 7.05 -16.25 13.24
N CYS A 617 6.38 -16.29 12.09
CA CYS A 617 5.03 -15.78 11.95
C CYS A 617 4.03 -16.68 12.69
N LYS A 618 3.16 -16.07 13.51
CA LYS A 618 2.00 -16.76 14.06
C LYS A 618 0.95 -16.94 12.97
N LEU A 619 0.37 -18.13 12.86
CA LEU A 619 -0.69 -18.38 11.89
C LEU A 619 -2.06 -18.17 12.54
N ALA A 620 -2.90 -17.35 11.90
CA ALA A 620 -4.28 -17.12 12.33
C ALA A 620 -5.24 -17.26 11.14
N PHE A 621 -6.19 -18.17 11.26
CA PHE A 621 -7.19 -18.43 10.23
C PHE A 621 -8.59 -18.16 10.75
N ALA A 622 -9.41 -17.49 9.95
CA ALA A 622 -10.85 -17.44 10.18
C ALA A 622 -11.55 -18.38 9.21
N ALA A 623 -12.46 -19.20 9.74
CA ALA A 623 -13.16 -20.19 8.97
C ALA A 623 -14.60 -20.35 9.44
N ASN A 624 -15.49 -20.66 8.50
CA ASN A 624 -16.86 -21.09 8.83
C ASN A 624 -16.94 -22.61 8.96
N LYS A 625 -16.01 -23.34 8.34
CA LYS A 625 -15.89 -24.79 8.43
C LYS A 625 -14.44 -25.15 8.67
N LEU A 626 -14.23 -26.24 9.41
CA LEU A 626 -12.90 -26.76 9.71
C LEU A 626 -12.21 -27.22 8.41
N PRO A 627 -10.89 -26.96 8.24
CA PRO A 627 -10.12 -27.50 7.12
C PRO A 627 -10.19 -29.02 7.11
N ARG A 628 -10.13 -29.64 5.93
CA ARG A 628 -9.83 -31.08 5.85
C ARG A 628 -8.33 -31.27 5.74
N VAL A 629 -7.77 -32.15 6.55
CA VAL A 629 -6.33 -32.48 6.50
C VAL A 629 -6.15 -33.98 6.36
N LEU A 630 -5.10 -34.39 5.65
CA LEU A 630 -4.75 -35.81 5.52
C LEU A 630 -4.08 -36.35 6.79
N ASP A 631 -3.51 -35.45 7.59
CA ASP A 631 -2.77 -35.79 8.80
C ASP A 631 -3.70 -35.98 10.01
N ASN A 632 -3.70 -37.19 10.57
CA ASN A 632 -4.47 -37.55 11.77
C ASN A 632 -3.62 -37.67 13.05
N THR A 633 -2.35 -37.26 12.99
CA THR A 633 -1.41 -37.37 14.09
C THR A 633 -1.64 -36.29 15.15
N ASP A 634 -1.32 -36.63 16.39
CA ASP A 634 -1.33 -35.66 17.50
C ASP A 634 -0.45 -34.43 17.21
N GLY A 635 0.65 -34.61 16.46
CA GLY A 635 1.54 -33.53 16.04
C GLY A 635 0.84 -32.42 15.25
N PHE A 636 -0.24 -32.71 14.50
CA PHE A 636 -1.04 -31.67 13.86
C PHE A 636 -1.99 -31.00 14.86
N PHE A 637 -2.82 -31.79 15.55
CA PHE A 637 -3.88 -31.27 16.40
C PHE A 637 -3.37 -30.48 17.60
N ARG A 638 -2.24 -30.88 18.21
CA ARG A 638 -1.65 -30.13 19.33
C ARG A 638 -1.22 -28.72 18.94
N ARG A 639 -1.01 -28.44 17.65
CA ARG A 639 -0.66 -27.11 17.13
C ARG A 639 -1.86 -26.22 16.88
N MET A 640 -3.08 -26.76 16.94
CA MET A 640 -4.30 -25.99 16.71
C MET A 640 -4.80 -25.37 18.02
N LEU A 641 -5.27 -24.12 17.93
CA LEU A 641 -5.98 -23.39 18.98
C LEU A 641 -7.33 -22.94 18.43
N PRO A 642 -8.36 -23.81 18.41
CA PRO A 642 -9.68 -23.49 17.89
C PRO A 642 -10.48 -22.65 18.91
N ILE A 643 -11.03 -21.51 18.47
CA ILE A 643 -11.86 -20.64 19.31
C ILE A 643 -13.14 -20.29 18.56
N LYS A 644 -14.29 -20.53 19.19
CA LYS A 644 -15.62 -20.31 18.61
C LYS A 644 -16.16 -18.94 18.99
N PHE A 645 -16.59 -18.18 17.98
CA PHE A 645 -17.38 -16.97 18.10
C PHE A 645 -18.86 -17.37 18.05
N LYS A 646 -19.59 -17.14 19.13
CA LYS A 646 -20.94 -17.68 19.39
C LYS A 646 -22.06 -16.71 19.02
N ARG A 647 -21.78 -15.41 19.02
CA ARG A 647 -22.78 -14.37 18.70
C ARG A 647 -22.67 -13.97 17.24
N GLN A 648 -23.81 -13.93 16.55
CA GLN A 648 -23.93 -13.42 15.19
C GLN A 648 -24.66 -12.08 15.19
N TYR A 649 -24.08 -11.06 14.55
CA TYR A 649 -24.65 -9.72 14.39
C TYR A 649 -25.35 -9.60 13.03
N LEU A 650 -26.64 -9.93 13.00
CA LEU A 650 -27.46 -9.89 11.79
C LEU A 650 -27.92 -8.46 11.43
N GLU A 651 -28.50 -8.29 10.25
CA GLU A 651 -29.08 -7.02 9.84
C GLU A 651 -30.29 -6.65 10.73
N GLY A 652 -30.26 -5.45 11.31
CA GLY A 652 -31.26 -4.99 12.28
C GLY A 652 -30.94 -5.28 13.75
N ASP A 653 -29.84 -6.00 14.06
CA ASP A 653 -29.39 -6.16 15.44
C ASP A 653 -28.98 -4.78 16.02
N PRO A 654 -29.59 -4.32 17.14
CA PRO A 654 -29.28 -3.02 17.74
C PRO A 654 -27.83 -2.89 18.22
N ASP A 655 -27.17 -4.01 18.52
CA ASP A 655 -25.77 -4.03 18.97
C ASP A 655 -24.78 -4.13 17.80
N ARG A 656 -25.27 -4.28 16.55
CA ARG A 656 -24.42 -4.29 15.36
C ARG A 656 -23.87 -2.90 15.11
N ASN A 657 -22.59 -2.70 15.44
CA ASN A 657 -21.87 -1.47 15.13
C ASN A 657 -20.98 -1.63 13.87
N PRO A 658 -21.31 -1.01 12.72
CA PRO A 658 -20.48 -1.07 11.51
C PRO A 658 -19.14 -0.33 11.64
N ASN A 659 -19.00 0.58 12.61
CA ASN A 659 -17.79 1.37 12.86
C ASN A 659 -16.91 0.79 13.98
N LEU A 660 -17.28 -0.36 14.57
CA LEU A 660 -16.58 -0.95 15.72
C LEU A 660 -15.07 -1.06 15.51
N PHE A 661 -14.64 -1.56 14.34
CA PHE A 661 -13.22 -1.67 14.03
C PHE A 661 -12.51 -0.31 14.05
N LYS A 662 -13.14 0.73 13.52
CA LYS A 662 -12.58 2.09 13.47
C LYS A 662 -12.47 2.67 14.87
N GLU A 663 -13.51 2.51 15.69
CA GLU A 663 -13.53 2.96 17.09
C GLU A 663 -12.43 2.30 17.92
N LEU A 664 -12.30 0.97 17.83
CA LEU A 664 -11.26 0.22 18.54
C LEU A 664 -9.85 0.64 18.07
N LYS A 665 -9.65 0.80 16.76
CA LYS A 665 -8.37 1.21 16.19
C LYS A 665 -7.97 2.62 16.61
N GLU A 666 -8.89 3.57 16.60
CA GLU A 666 -8.60 4.98 16.87
C GLU A 666 -8.54 5.30 18.37
N ASN A 667 -9.32 4.61 19.20
CA ASN A 667 -9.50 4.97 20.60
C ASN A 667 -8.89 3.99 21.61
N GLU A 668 -8.68 2.71 21.25
CA GLU A 668 -8.26 1.68 22.22
C GLU A 668 -7.06 0.83 21.76
N LEU A 669 -6.45 1.08 20.60
CA LEU A 669 -5.42 0.19 20.06
C LEU A 669 -4.19 0.04 20.99
N SER A 670 -3.78 1.11 21.66
CA SER A 670 -2.65 1.09 22.60
C SER A 670 -3.03 0.36 23.91
N GLU A 671 -4.27 0.48 24.33
CA GLU A 671 -4.84 -0.18 25.50
C GLU A 671 -5.04 -1.68 25.24
N ILE A 672 -5.42 -2.04 24.02
CA ILE A 672 -5.45 -3.43 23.54
C ILE A 672 -4.03 -4.01 23.50
N PHE A 673 -3.03 -3.20 23.15
CA PHE A 673 -1.62 -3.61 23.26
C PHE A 673 -1.22 -3.89 24.72
N HIS A 674 -1.59 -3.05 25.68
CA HIS A 674 -1.38 -3.34 27.11
C HIS A 674 -2.09 -4.63 27.54
N TRP A 675 -3.34 -4.83 27.08
CA TRP A 675 -4.09 -6.05 27.32
C TRP A 675 -3.37 -7.28 26.73
N ALA A 676 -2.81 -7.18 25.53
CA ALA A 676 -2.02 -8.25 24.92
C ALA A 676 -0.72 -8.54 25.69
N LEU A 677 -0.04 -7.52 26.23
CA LEU A 677 1.14 -7.70 27.09
C LEU A 677 0.80 -8.48 28.36
N VAL A 678 -0.33 -8.21 29.00
CA VAL A 678 -0.81 -8.99 30.16
C VAL A 678 -0.99 -10.47 29.79
N GLY A 679 -1.57 -10.75 28.60
CA GLY A 679 -1.66 -12.12 28.09
C GLY A 679 -0.31 -12.76 27.83
N LEU A 680 0.64 -12.01 27.25
CA LEU A 680 1.98 -12.49 26.98
C LEU A 680 2.72 -12.88 28.27
N HIS A 681 2.66 -12.03 29.30
CA HIS A 681 3.28 -12.32 30.59
C HIS A 681 2.66 -13.55 31.25
N ARG A 682 1.32 -13.67 31.22
CA ARG A 682 0.65 -14.89 31.70
C ARG A 682 1.12 -16.14 30.95
N LEU A 683 1.27 -16.05 29.62
CA LEU A 683 1.78 -17.15 28.78
C LEU A 683 3.22 -17.54 29.14
N TYR A 684 4.10 -16.55 29.41
CA TYR A 684 5.47 -16.81 29.88
C TYR A 684 5.50 -17.47 31.24
N GLU A 685 4.71 -16.99 32.20
CA GLU A 685 4.64 -17.55 33.56
C GLU A 685 4.11 -19.00 33.56
N GLN A 686 3.10 -19.29 32.74
CA GLN A 686 2.48 -20.61 32.67
C GLN A 686 3.28 -21.61 31.83
N GLY A 687 4.09 -21.13 30.88
CA GLY A 687 4.79 -21.98 29.90
C GLY A 687 3.86 -22.70 28.91
N ARG A 688 2.56 -22.39 28.92
CA ARG A 688 1.54 -22.95 28.03
C ARG A 688 0.33 -22.01 27.96
N PHE A 689 -0.47 -22.14 26.92
CA PHE A 689 -1.75 -21.44 26.82
C PHE A 689 -2.72 -21.89 27.92
N THR A 690 -3.57 -20.97 28.36
CA THR A 690 -4.66 -21.24 29.31
C THR A 690 -5.49 -22.44 28.82
N ALA A 691 -5.82 -23.37 29.73
CA ALA A 691 -6.67 -24.51 29.42
C ALA A 691 -8.14 -24.08 29.32
N SER A 692 -8.88 -24.67 28.40
CA SER A 692 -10.31 -24.40 28.18
C SER A 692 -10.97 -25.69 27.72
N ASP A 693 -11.95 -26.17 28.49
CA ASP A 693 -12.72 -27.38 28.16
C ASP A 693 -13.43 -27.21 26.81
N GLU A 694 -13.98 -26.01 26.55
CA GLU A 694 -14.60 -25.68 25.26
C GLU A 694 -13.63 -25.80 24.09
N THR A 695 -12.39 -25.33 24.26
CA THR A 695 -11.36 -25.43 23.23
C THR A 695 -10.90 -26.88 23.02
N ILE A 696 -10.82 -27.66 24.10
CA ILE A 696 -10.50 -29.10 24.06
C ILE A 696 -11.59 -29.85 23.31
N ASP A 697 -12.86 -29.62 23.64
CA ASP A 697 -14.01 -30.25 23.01
C ASP A 697 -14.06 -29.92 21.50
N LEU A 698 -13.86 -28.65 21.12
CA LEU A 698 -13.77 -28.25 19.71
C LEU A 698 -12.65 -28.98 18.95
N LEU A 699 -11.52 -29.22 19.61
CA LEU A 699 -10.40 -29.95 19.02
C LEU A 699 -10.70 -31.45 18.88
N MET A 700 -11.36 -32.05 19.88
CA MET A 700 -11.82 -33.44 19.83
C MET A 700 -12.84 -33.66 18.72
N ASP A 701 -13.82 -32.76 18.60
CA ASP A 701 -14.81 -32.78 17.52
C ASP A 701 -14.15 -32.64 16.15
N TYR A 702 -13.17 -31.74 16.03
CA TYR A 702 -12.41 -31.61 14.79
C TYR A 702 -11.67 -32.90 14.42
N ARG A 703 -11.04 -33.56 15.40
CA ARG A 703 -10.34 -34.83 15.19
C ARG A 703 -11.28 -35.93 14.69
N ARG A 704 -12.49 -36.01 15.28
CA ARG A 704 -13.54 -36.96 14.87
C ARG A 704 -14.08 -36.66 13.46
N LEU A 705 -14.32 -35.39 13.14
CA LEU A 705 -14.78 -34.96 11.82
C LEU A 705 -13.76 -35.24 10.72
N ASN A 706 -12.46 -35.13 11.04
CA ASN A 706 -11.39 -35.39 10.07
C ASN A 706 -11.19 -36.89 9.82
N ASN A 707 -11.44 -37.75 10.82
CA ASN A 707 -11.43 -39.21 10.65
C ASN A 707 -12.71 -39.89 11.17
N PRO A 708 -13.81 -39.84 10.40
CA PRO A 708 -15.07 -40.49 10.76
C PRO A 708 -14.97 -42.02 10.86
N VAL A 709 -13.97 -42.63 10.21
CA VAL A 709 -13.75 -44.09 10.25
C VAL A 709 -13.17 -44.48 11.61
N GLN A 710 -12.19 -43.73 12.11
CA GLN A 710 -11.67 -43.91 13.47
C GLN A 710 -12.78 -43.72 14.51
N ALA A 711 -13.59 -42.67 14.38
CA ALA A 711 -14.72 -42.42 15.29
C ALA A 711 -15.73 -43.57 15.27
N PHE A 712 -16.08 -44.08 14.08
CA PHE A 712 -16.94 -45.27 13.94
C PHE A 712 -16.37 -46.50 14.65
N VAL A 713 -15.06 -46.73 14.54
CA VAL A 713 -14.39 -47.85 15.19
C VAL A 713 -14.46 -47.72 16.72
N GLU A 714 -14.14 -46.55 17.27
CA GLU A 714 -14.14 -46.30 18.72
C GLU A 714 -15.55 -46.42 19.32
N ASP A 715 -16.53 -45.78 18.67
CA ASP A 715 -17.89 -45.70 19.18
C ASP A 715 -18.65 -47.02 18.99
N THR A 716 -18.56 -47.60 17.79
CA THR A 716 -19.50 -48.64 17.34
C THR A 716 -18.86 -50.02 17.20
N CYS A 717 -17.54 -50.16 17.22
CA CYS A 717 -16.87 -51.44 16.99
C CYS A 717 -16.17 -51.99 18.24
N GLU A 718 -16.13 -53.31 18.35
CA GLU A 718 -15.29 -54.06 19.28
C GLU A 718 -14.13 -54.66 18.51
N ILE A 719 -12.90 -54.35 18.93
CA ILE A 719 -11.67 -54.94 18.40
C ILE A 719 -11.21 -56.03 19.35
N SER A 720 -11.25 -57.28 18.91
CA SER A 720 -10.83 -58.44 19.70
C SER A 720 -10.40 -59.60 18.80
N ASP A 721 -9.56 -60.50 19.31
CA ASP A 721 -9.17 -61.68 18.56
C ASP A 721 -10.34 -62.67 18.47
N GLY A 722 -10.57 -63.21 17.27
CA GLY A 722 -11.61 -64.23 17.01
C GLY A 722 -12.97 -63.69 16.55
N VAL A 723 -13.22 -62.39 16.64
CA VAL A 723 -14.45 -61.79 16.07
C VAL A 723 -14.31 -61.54 14.56
N LYS A 724 -15.43 -61.60 13.84
CA LYS A 724 -15.47 -61.39 12.40
C LYS A 724 -16.80 -60.78 11.96
N GLU A 725 -16.74 -59.91 10.96
CA GLU A 725 -17.92 -59.30 10.35
C GLU A 725 -17.78 -59.22 8.82
N SER A 726 -18.90 -59.28 8.09
CA SER A 726 -18.86 -59.16 6.63
C SER A 726 -18.55 -57.72 6.22
N LYS A 727 -17.81 -57.54 5.11
CA LYS A 727 -17.53 -56.21 4.56
C LYS A 727 -18.82 -55.44 4.23
N ASP A 728 -19.88 -56.15 3.84
CA ASP A 728 -21.17 -55.53 3.52
C ASP A 728 -21.88 -55.01 4.77
N SER A 729 -21.92 -55.82 5.84
CA SER A 729 -22.50 -55.43 7.13
C SER A 729 -21.74 -54.27 7.76
N LEU A 730 -20.41 -54.39 7.83
CA LEU A 730 -19.58 -53.38 8.47
C LEU A 730 -19.67 -52.02 7.75
N TYR A 731 -19.68 -52.02 6.42
CA TYR A 731 -19.88 -50.79 5.65
C TYR A 731 -21.30 -50.21 5.80
N LYS A 732 -22.33 -51.07 5.90
CA LYS A 732 -23.69 -50.62 6.18
C LYS A 732 -23.77 -49.94 7.55
N SER A 733 -23.22 -50.57 8.59
CA SER A 733 -23.15 -49.98 9.93
C SER A 733 -22.39 -48.66 9.95
N TYR A 734 -21.29 -48.55 9.21
CA TYR A 734 -20.57 -47.28 9.05
C TYR A 734 -21.42 -46.20 8.36
N ARG A 735 -22.16 -46.55 7.31
CA ARG A 735 -23.08 -45.61 6.63
C ARG A 735 -24.19 -45.14 7.57
N ASP A 736 -24.76 -46.05 8.35
CA ASP A 736 -25.83 -45.75 9.31
C ASP A 736 -25.29 -44.86 10.44
N TYR A 737 -24.11 -45.19 10.99
CA TYR A 737 -23.40 -44.36 11.97
C TYR A 737 -23.08 -42.97 11.39
N SER A 738 -22.59 -42.91 10.15
CA SER A 738 -22.29 -41.63 9.49
C SER A 738 -23.56 -40.78 9.34
N GLY A 739 -24.67 -41.37 8.91
CA GLY A 739 -25.95 -40.68 8.82
C GLY A 739 -26.47 -40.19 10.17
N LYS A 740 -26.41 -41.02 11.22
CA LYS A 740 -26.83 -40.66 12.59
C LYS A 740 -26.02 -39.50 13.17
N ASN A 741 -24.71 -39.44 12.87
CA ASN A 741 -23.79 -38.44 13.42
C ASN A 741 -23.53 -37.26 12.46
N GLY A 742 -24.28 -37.15 11.36
CA GLY A 742 -24.14 -36.04 10.40
C GLY A 742 -22.87 -36.08 9.53
N TYR A 743 -22.15 -37.20 9.52
CA TYR A 743 -20.99 -37.41 8.64
C TYR A 743 -21.43 -37.80 7.23
N GLN A 744 -20.70 -37.31 6.21
CA GLN A 744 -20.84 -37.80 4.84
C GLN A 744 -20.08 -39.13 4.71
N PRO A 745 -20.76 -40.26 4.43
CA PRO A 745 -20.10 -41.56 4.38
C PRO A 745 -19.12 -41.63 3.20
N MET A 746 -17.91 -42.11 3.48
CA MET A 746 -16.93 -42.41 2.44
C MET A 746 -17.44 -43.50 1.50
N HIS A 747 -16.98 -43.47 0.24
CA HIS A 747 -17.19 -44.60 -0.67
C HIS A 747 -16.56 -45.88 -0.10
N LYS A 748 -17.18 -47.03 -0.36
CA LYS A 748 -16.86 -48.33 0.28
C LYS A 748 -15.37 -48.70 0.25
N GLU A 749 -14.70 -48.47 -0.88
CA GLU A 749 -13.27 -48.76 -1.02
C GLU A 749 -12.40 -47.85 -0.15
N ASN A 750 -12.71 -46.55 -0.10
CA ASN A 750 -12.01 -45.58 0.75
C ASN A 750 -12.24 -45.89 2.24
N PHE A 751 -13.47 -46.25 2.63
CA PHE A 751 -13.78 -46.70 3.99
C PHE A 751 -12.86 -47.85 4.42
N PHE A 752 -12.74 -48.91 3.60
CA PHE A 752 -11.88 -50.04 3.96
C PHE A 752 -10.39 -49.70 3.96
N ARG A 753 -9.94 -48.81 3.06
CA ARG A 753 -8.56 -48.33 3.07
C ARG A 753 -8.23 -47.61 4.38
N GLU A 754 -9.10 -46.68 4.80
CA GLU A 754 -8.95 -45.97 6.07
C GLU A 754 -9.09 -46.91 7.27
N LEU A 755 -10.02 -47.87 7.23
CA LEU A 755 -10.23 -48.83 8.31
C LEU A 755 -8.99 -49.69 8.56
N TYR A 756 -8.33 -50.17 7.51
CA TYR A 756 -7.09 -50.95 7.63
C TYR A 756 -5.90 -50.08 8.06
N SER A 757 -5.91 -48.78 7.74
CA SER A 757 -4.93 -47.82 8.23
C SER A 757 -5.10 -47.55 9.73
N ALA A 758 -6.35 -47.35 10.16
CA ALA A 758 -6.76 -47.12 11.55
C ALA A 758 -6.47 -48.34 12.45
N VAL A 759 -6.78 -49.55 11.98
CA VAL A 759 -6.61 -50.78 12.75
C VAL A 759 -5.77 -51.78 11.97
N LYS A 760 -4.44 -51.73 12.20
CA LYS A 760 -3.44 -52.54 11.47
C LYS A 760 -3.56 -54.05 11.71
N THR A 761 -4.26 -54.48 12.75
CA THR A 761 -4.43 -55.90 13.11
C THR A 761 -5.50 -56.62 12.29
N LEU A 762 -6.34 -55.90 11.55
CA LEU A 762 -7.44 -56.48 10.78
C LEU A 762 -6.95 -57.28 9.59
N ARG A 763 -7.60 -58.41 9.31
CA ARG A 763 -7.32 -59.24 8.12
C ARG A 763 -8.57 -59.57 7.33
N GLU A 764 -8.47 -59.48 6.00
CA GLU A 764 -9.53 -59.93 5.09
C GLU A 764 -9.44 -61.44 4.88
N THR A 765 -10.59 -62.12 5.00
CA THR A 765 -10.73 -63.55 4.73
C THR A 765 -11.91 -63.78 3.78
N ARG A 766 -11.90 -64.91 3.07
CA ARG A 766 -12.99 -65.30 2.15
C ARG A 766 -13.56 -66.68 2.48
N PRO A 767 -14.14 -66.87 3.69
CA PRO A 767 -14.77 -68.13 4.05
C PRO A 767 -16.02 -68.40 3.20
N ARG A 768 -16.37 -69.68 3.06
CA ARG A 768 -17.70 -70.07 2.57
C ARG A 768 -18.67 -70.03 3.75
N VAL A 769 -19.72 -69.23 3.62
CA VAL A 769 -20.84 -69.13 4.57
C VAL A 769 -22.10 -69.45 3.75
N ASP A 770 -22.88 -70.45 4.17
CA ASP A 770 -24.11 -70.91 3.49
C ASP A 770 -23.92 -71.17 1.98
N GLY A 771 -22.82 -71.82 1.61
CA GLY A 771 -22.51 -72.16 0.21
C GLY A 771 -22.01 -71.00 -0.66
N ARG A 772 -22.05 -69.75 -0.18
CA ARG A 772 -21.57 -68.55 -0.89
C ARG A 772 -20.22 -68.08 -0.34
N ARG A 773 -19.34 -67.58 -1.22
CA ARG A 773 -18.10 -66.92 -0.79
C ARG A 773 -18.42 -65.51 -0.31
N CYS A 774 -18.20 -65.22 0.96
CA CYS A 774 -18.39 -63.88 1.52
C CYS A 774 -17.03 -63.27 1.89
N ARG A 775 -16.86 -61.96 1.69
CA ARG A 775 -15.67 -61.23 2.15
C ARG A 775 -15.88 -60.82 3.60
N MET A 776 -15.11 -61.41 4.51
CA MET A 776 -15.16 -61.15 5.95
C MET A 776 -13.91 -60.41 6.40
N ILE A 777 -14.04 -59.54 7.40
CA ILE A 777 -12.92 -58.96 8.13
C ILE A 777 -12.85 -59.64 9.50
N THR A 778 -11.65 -60.07 9.87
CA THR A 778 -11.34 -60.66 11.18
C THR A 778 -10.68 -59.62 12.07
N GLY A 779 -10.96 -59.66 13.37
CA GLY A 779 -10.44 -58.73 14.37
C GLY A 779 -11.36 -57.54 14.67
N ILE A 780 -12.55 -57.47 14.04
CA ILE A 780 -13.55 -56.42 14.28
C ILE A 780 -14.97 -56.97 14.15
N LYS A 781 -15.87 -56.48 15.01
CA LYS A 781 -17.33 -56.60 14.86
C LYS A 781 -18.00 -55.32 15.40
N THR A 782 -19.19 -55.01 14.93
CA THR A 782 -20.03 -53.95 15.48
C THR A 782 -20.62 -54.38 16.83
N LYS A 783 -20.66 -53.45 17.78
CA LYS A 783 -21.34 -53.61 19.07
C LYS A 783 -22.83 -53.76 18.77
N PHE A 784 -23.45 -54.86 19.17
CA PHE A 784 -24.90 -55.01 19.05
C PHE A 784 -25.58 -54.02 20.00
N GLU A 785 -26.25 -53.01 19.46
CA GLU A 785 -27.27 -52.28 20.22
C GLU A 785 -28.48 -53.22 20.38
N LEU A 786 -28.72 -53.69 21.62
CA LEU A 786 -30.04 -54.16 22.02
C LEU A 786 -30.97 -52.95 21.95
N THR A 787 -31.64 -52.75 20.81
CA THR A 787 -32.76 -51.81 20.74
C THR A 787 -33.83 -52.31 21.71
N ALA A 788 -33.99 -51.60 22.83
CA ALA A 788 -35.17 -51.75 23.67
C ALA A 788 -36.39 -51.41 22.80
N SER A 789 -37.20 -52.43 22.56
CA SER A 789 -38.47 -52.39 21.82
C SER A 789 -39.53 -51.53 22.50
#